data_AF-A0A970GRA1-F1
#
_entry.id   AF-A0A970GRA1-F1
#
_cell.length_a   1.000
_cell.length_b   1.000
_cell.length_c   1.000
_cell.angle_alpha   90.00
_cell.angle_beta   90.00
_cell.angle_gamma   90.00
#
_symmetry.space_group_name_H-M   'P 1'
#
loop_
_entity.id
_entity.type
_entity.pdbx_description
1 polymer ?
#
loop_
_entity_poly.entity_id
_entity_poly.type
_entity_poly.pdbx_seq_one_letter_code
_entity_poly.pdbx_strand_id
1 'polypeptide(L)'
;MEMMQKYYYRIFPALVLVIIFQLIPAFVLADGPEGFTCVSENEYLRLYVDYNTTEIAVEEKASGNIWYSNPQGREELETIARGTARDELSAQILLSYFLPGNKQMFMNNYSDSIAFQQFDISPLENGIRIDYQIGKLWTDNDYVPLIIEKNAFEERVLKNLPEEDQEFLLKQYQLFTLEELEEGEKRLDIYLFDEEKVLGNYRFAAPGQELKDNEMQELILYFLGIYMDNRKDITGLAAFSAEDLAYLKESTVYLQKIRILPWDKNRIIETFKKSGYTPEKTGEDYQNLNLEPPRPNVRVFGVPIEYRLEGRELVVRVPVEEIVYPVDVIDASQPDSEITLPVYSLQILPYFGAADKTEEGYIFVPDGSGAIIELNNSRTDSNPYNKTVYGYDYSIEPREEMPFTGEPINYPVFGLKKGEKAFMAVIEKGAPYAAIRADIAGRNNSYNNVSAVFITLRYTVLELGDGEDFEISKMNIYQARMPEGDIQLRYFFLNGDKADYVGMAHKYQEYLADKFQLQRLQKTEQMPFVLEVLAAIDEQKPVMGIPRRVVKPLTTYREIRSIIEDLKLNGITNITLRLSGWSAGGEKHYFPDRVRLEKSLDSKKDFEKLLQYLAEEGIELYPDLSFMNVYKNTMFDGYNTRKHNARFINKKLAYIPDYNVATYQESEAKRRRRQIVSPVYLKEFVNNYIEDYEKTGLQTISFRYMGSQLNSDYKSNPDKMIDRQEALEYIVDLMEELDDRDYRIMVEGGYSYLYPYLDHIVKMPLFSTGFNIVDRG
;
A
#
# COMPACT_ATOMS: atom_id res chain seq x y z
N MET A 1 19.59 0.02 29.86
CA MET A 1 20.68 0.10 28.85
C MET A 1 20.55 -0.97 27.76
N GLU A 2 20.39 -2.25 28.10
CA GLU A 2 20.23 -3.35 27.12
C GLU A 2 18.97 -3.25 26.22
N MET A 3 17.84 -2.77 26.76
CA MET A 3 16.64 -2.48 25.96
C MET A 3 16.91 -1.38 24.91
N MET A 4 17.51 -0.25 25.31
CA MET A 4 17.84 0.90 24.45
C MET A 4 18.78 0.52 23.29
N GLN A 5 19.73 -0.40 23.56
CA GLN A 5 20.68 -0.88 22.56
C GLN A 5 20.01 -1.76 21.49
N LYS A 6 18.98 -2.53 21.88
CA LYS A 6 18.15 -3.33 20.96
C LYS A 6 17.26 -2.47 20.04
N TYR A 7 16.73 -1.35 20.57
CA TYR A 7 15.94 -0.39 19.79
C TYR A 7 16.72 0.25 18.64
N TYR A 8 17.97 0.67 18.91
CA TYR A 8 18.79 1.38 17.93
C TYR A 8 19.27 0.47 16.77
N TYR A 9 19.60 -0.79 17.04
CA TYR A 9 20.17 -1.69 16.03
C TYR A 9 19.16 -2.26 15.02
N ARG A 10 17.84 -2.14 15.28
CA ARG A 10 16.79 -2.69 14.39
C ARG A 10 16.07 -1.64 13.55
N ILE A 11 15.97 -0.38 14.01
CA ILE A 11 15.36 0.72 13.24
C ILE A 11 16.41 1.46 12.39
N PHE A 12 17.69 1.40 12.77
CA PHE A 12 18.79 2.03 12.05
C PHE A 12 19.76 0.98 11.47
N PRO A 13 19.59 0.50 10.22
CA PRO A 13 20.73 0.03 9.46
C PRO A 13 21.42 1.28 8.87
N ALA A 14 22.36 1.85 9.62
CA ALA A 14 23.38 2.78 9.11
C ALA A 14 22.88 3.92 8.18
N LEU A 15 21.88 4.70 8.58
CA LEU A 15 21.78 6.08 8.07
C LEU A 15 22.81 6.90 8.85
N VAL A 16 24.00 7.02 8.28
CA VAL A 16 25.05 7.89 8.78
C VAL A 16 24.41 9.27 8.98
N LEU A 17 24.52 9.80 10.20
CA LEU A 17 24.26 11.19 10.51
C LEU A 17 25.34 12.00 9.79
N VAL A 18 25.22 12.12 8.46
CA VAL A 18 26.11 12.96 7.68
C VAL A 18 25.59 14.36 7.91
N ILE A 19 26.26 15.09 8.79
CA ILE A 19 26.19 16.55 8.79
C ILE A 19 26.86 16.99 7.48
N ILE A 20 26.10 16.97 6.38
CA ILE A 20 26.51 17.55 5.11
C ILE A 20 26.26 19.04 5.23
N PHE A 21 27.35 19.80 5.25
CA PHE A 21 27.31 21.22 4.91
C PHE A 21 26.47 21.38 3.65
N GLN A 22 25.38 22.14 3.72
CA GLN A 22 24.56 22.51 2.56
C GLN A 22 25.45 23.16 1.49
N LEU A 23 26.00 22.35 0.59
CA LEU A 23 26.50 22.78 -0.69
C LEU A 23 25.28 22.82 -1.58
N ILE A 24 24.56 23.95 -1.53
CA ILE A 24 23.61 24.32 -2.58
C ILE A 24 24.44 24.37 -3.87
N PRO A 25 24.28 23.43 -4.83
CA PRO A 25 24.90 23.62 -6.12
C PRO A 25 24.30 24.91 -6.70
N ALA A 26 25.17 25.87 -7.01
CA ALA A 26 24.79 27.12 -7.64
C ALA A 26 24.30 26.83 -9.06
N PHE A 27 23.08 26.31 -9.19
CA PHE A 27 22.35 26.32 -10.44
C PHE A 27 21.78 27.73 -10.62
N VAL A 28 21.99 28.26 -11.81
CA VAL A 28 21.46 29.55 -12.25
C VAL A 28 19.95 29.53 -12.02
N LEU A 29 19.46 30.48 -11.20
CA LEU A 29 18.04 30.75 -10.99
C LEU A 29 17.38 31.09 -12.34
N ALA A 30 16.82 30.09 -13.01
CA ALA A 30 15.72 30.33 -13.91
C ALA A 30 14.49 30.68 -13.04
N ASP A 31 13.73 31.72 -13.42
CA ASP A 31 12.45 32.06 -12.76
C ASP A 31 11.56 30.80 -12.74
N GLY A 32 11.42 30.19 -11.56
CA GLY A 32 10.50 29.10 -11.29
C GLY A 32 9.25 29.61 -10.57
N PRO A 33 8.26 28.73 -10.31
CA PRO A 33 7.16 29.06 -9.41
C PRO A 33 7.66 29.59 -8.06
N GLU A 34 6.92 30.51 -7.44
CA GLU A 34 7.29 31.07 -6.14
C GLU A 34 7.51 29.97 -5.10
N GLY A 35 8.66 29.99 -4.41
CA GLY A 35 9.03 28.97 -3.41
C GLY A 35 9.71 27.72 -3.97
N PHE A 36 9.74 27.53 -5.29
CA PHE A 36 10.30 26.35 -5.93
C PHE A 36 11.69 26.60 -6.52
N THR A 37 12.59 25.63 -6.37
CA THR A 37 13.94 25.65 -6.94
C THR A 37 14.06 24.59 -8.03
N CYS A 38 14.60 24.95 -9.21
CA CYS A 38 14.82 23.99 -10.30
C CYS A 38 15.95 23.01 -9.91
N VAL A 39 15.66 21.71 -9.90
CA VAL A 39 16.59 20.65 -9.50
C VAL A 39 17.04 19.77 -10.68
N SER A 40 16.28 19.74 -11.77
CA SER A 40 16.61 18.99 -12.99
C SER A 40 15.94 19.60 -14.21
N GLU A 41 16.59 19.57 -15.37
CA GLU A 41 16.06 20.06 -16.64
C GLU A 41 16.55 19.18 -17.79
N ASN A 42 15.69 18.93 -18.77
CA ASN A 42 16.07 18.32 -20.05
C ASN A 42 15.51 19.13 -21.24
N GLU A 43 15.52 18.55 -22.45
CA GLU A 43 15.00 19.23 -23.65
C GLU A 43 13.52 19.63 -23.52
N TYR A 44 12.73 18.85 -22.78
CA TYR A 44 11.27 18.94 -22.74
C TYR A 44 10.71 19.49 -21.42
N LEU A 45 11.30 19.12 -20.29
CA LEU A 45 10.76 19.35 -18.95
C LEU A 45 11.76 20.04 -18.02
N ARG A 46 11.23 20.77 -17.04
CA ARG A 46 11.95 21.19 -15.82
C ARG A 46 11.25 20.64 -14.58
N LEU A 47 12.04 20.10 -13.65
CA LEU A 47 11.59 19.63 -12.35
C LEU A 47 12.05 20.62 -11.30
N TYR A 48 11.09 21.08 -10.49
CA TYR A 48 11.32 21.97 -9.38
C TYR A 48 10.90 21.31 -8.06
N VAL A 49 11.53 21.76 -6.97
CA VAL A 49 11.28 21.30 -5.60
C VAL A 49 11.22 22.50 -4.67
N ASP A 50 10.24 22.51 -3.77
CA ASP A 50 10.28 23.37 -2.58
C ASP A 50 10.99 22.62 -1.45
N TYR A 51 12.15 23.12 -1.03
CA TYR A 51 12.98 22.48 0.00
C TYR A 51 12.38 22.52 1.41
N ASN A 52 11.35 23.34 1.65
CA ASN A 52 10.67 23.42 2.94
C ASN A 52 9.47 22.49 3.01
N THR A 53 8.75 22.33 1.90
CA THR A 53 7.48 21.56 1.85
C THR A 53 7.62 20.22 1.14
N THR A 54 8.76 19.96 0.49
CA THR A 54 9.07 18.81 -0.37
C THR A 54 8.12 18.62 -1.56
N GLU A 55 7.30 19.62 -1.86
CA GLU A 55 6.45 19.65 -3.04
C GLU A 55 7.32 19.69 -4.30
N ILE A 56 6.82 19.03 -5.34
CA ILE A 56 7.41 19.11 -6.67
C ILE A 56 6.50 19.85 -7.64
N ALA A 57 7.12 20.53 -8.59
CA ALA A 57 6.46 21.09 -9.76
C ALA A 57 7.18 20.64 -11.03
N VAL A 58 6.42 20.29 -12.07
CA VAL A 58 6.97 19.95 -13.38
C VAL A 58 6.44 20.92 -14.41
N GLU A 59 7.35 21.66 -15.05
CA GLU A 59 7.04 22.53 -16.18
C GLU A 59 7.30 21.77 -17.48
N GLU A 60 6.31 21.75 -18.38
CA GLU A 60 6.53 21.39 -19.77
C GLU A 60 6.93 22.62 -20.58
N LYS A 61 8.19 22.67 -21.03
CA LYS A 61 8.80 23.85 -21.66
C LYS A 61 8.11 24.31 -22.93
N ALA A 62 7.47 23.39 -23.66
CA ALA A 62 6.82 23.70 -24.93
C ALA A 62 5.51 24.49 -24.75
N SER A 63 4.73 24.17 -23.71
CA SER A 63 3.45 24.85 -23.43
C SER A 63 3.55 25.90 -22.33
N GLY A 64 4.58 25.81 -21.47
CA GLY A 64 4.68 26.58 -20.23
C GLY A 64 3.73 26.07 -19.13
N ASN A 65 3.03 24.94 -19.35
CA ASN A 65 2.14 24.38 -18.34
C ASN A 65 2.94 23.78 -17.19
N ILE A 66 2.50 24.10 -15.97
CA ILE A 66 3.07 23.57 -14.74
C ILE A 66 2.07 22.63 -14.06
N TRP A 67 2.60 21.50 -13.58
CA TRP A 67 1.90 20.48 -12.81
C TRP A 67 2.52 20.37 -11.43
N TYR A 68 1.70 20.41 -10.40
CA TYR A 68 2.13 20.39 -9.00
C TYR A 68 1.76 19.06 -8.35
N SER A 69 2.58 18.58 -7.42
CA SER A 69 2.25 17.42 -6.57
C SER A 69 1.06 17.68 -5.64
N ASN A 70 0.81 18.95 -5.29
CA ASN A 70 -0.19 19.38 -4.33
C ASN A 70 -1.00 20.57 -4.85
N PRO A 71 -2.24 20.76 -4.37
CA PRO A 71 -3.08 21.84 -4.84
C PRO A 71 -2.52 23.20 -4.39
N GLN A 72 -2.35 24.10 -5.35
CA GLN A 72 -1.87 25.46 -5.09
C GLN A 72 -3.02 26.35 -4.58
N GLY A 73 -2.72 27.34 -3.72
CA GLY A 73 -3.75 28.22 -3.15
C GLY A 73 -4.69 27.54 -2.14
N ARG A 74 -4.37 26.32 -1.68
CA ARG A 74 -5.21 25.53 -0.78
C ARG A 74 -5.54 26.17 0.56
N GLU A 75 -4.74 27.12 1.01
CA GLU A 75 -5.07 27.88 2.23
C GLU A 75 -6.36 28.69 2.09
N GLU A 76 -6.66 29.19 0.89
CA GLU A 76 -7.83 30.01 0.58
C GLU A 76 -8.96 29.19 -0.04
N LEU A 77 -8.64 28.28 -0.96
CA LEU A 77 -9.63 27.53 -1.73
C LEU A 77 -10.24 26.34 -0.96
N GLU A 78 -9.54 25.80 0.05
CA GLU A 78 -10.06 24.69 0.85
C GLU A 78 -11.09 25.15 1.88
N THR A 79 -12.34 24.75 1.67
CA THR A 79 -13.49 25.16 2.50
C THR A 79 -14.14 24.02 3.29
N ILE A 80 -13.78 22.76 3.02
CA ILE A 80 -14.40 21.54 3.56
C ILE A 80 -13.46 20.81 4.54
N ALA A 81 -12.25 20.45 4.11
CA ALA A 81 -11.34 19.62 4.89
C ALA A 81 -10.84 20.32 6.17
N ARG A 82 -10.72 19.58 7.27
CA ARG A 82 -10.27 20.08 8.59
C ARG A 82 -9.33 19.07 9.26
N GLY A 83 -8.47 19.56 10.16
CA GLY A 83 -7.49 18.74 10.87
C GLY A 83 -6.65 17.90 9.90
N THR A 84 -6.46 16.62 10.21
CA THR A 84 -5.67 15.68 9.39
C THR A 84 -6.10 15.65 7.93
N ALA A 85 -7.42 15.73 7.62
CA ALA A 85 -7.87 15.71 6.23
C ALA A 85 -7.44 16.98 5.45
N ARG A 86 -7.22 18.11 6.13
CA ARG A 86 -6.64 19.32 5.52
C ARG A 86 -5.13 19.14 5.33
N ASP A 87 -4.45 18.56 6.32
CA ASP A 87 -3.01 18.29 6.28
C ASP A 87 -2.64 17.35 5.12
N GLU A 88 -3.50 16.36 4.82
CA GLU A 88 -3.33 15.45 3.67
C GLU A 88 -3.18 16.19 2.33
N LEU A 89 -3.79 17.37 2.15
CA LEU A 89 -3.66 18.17 0.92
C LEU A 89 -2.22 18.61 0.64
N SER A 90 -1.37 18.66 1.67
CA SER A 90 0.05 18.99 1.59
C SER A 90 0.95 17.74 1.58
N ALA A 91 0.39 16.54 1.57
CA ALA A 91 1.16 15.29 1.63
C ALA A 91 1.61 14.82 0.24
N GLN A 92 2.84 14.31 0.16
CA GLN A 92 3.33 13.52 -0.98
C GLN A 92 2.94 12.05 -0.85
N ILE A 93 2.87 11.55 0.39
CA ILE A 93 2.65 10.14 0.72
C ILE A 93 1.65 10.05 1.87
N LEU A 94 0.60 9.24 1.68
CA LEU A 94 -0.24 8.76 2.77
C LEU A 94 0.11 7.30 3.02
N LEU A 95 0.32 6.93 4.28
CA LEU A 95 0.56 5.55 4.66
C LEU A 95 -0.46 5.08 5.68
N SER A 96 -0.69 3.77 5.71
CA SER A 96 -1.43 3.15 6.81
C SER A 96 -0.75 1.89 7.29
N TYR A 97 -1.05 1.53 8.52
CA TYR A 97 -0.54 0.34 9.21
C TYR A 97 -1.58 -0.12 10.25
N PHE A 98 -1.38 -1.29 10.83
CA PHE A 98 -2.28 -1.82 11.86
C PHE A 98 -1.59 -1.86 13.22
N LEU A 99 -2.27 -1.35 14.26
CA LEU A 99 -1.90 -1.60 15.65
C LEU A 99 -2.35 -3.00 16.08
N PRO A 100 -1.77 -3.55 17.17
CA PRO A 100 -2.33 -4.73 17.82
C PRO A 100 -3.82 -4.52 18.14
N GLY A 101 -4.63 -5.55 17.95
CA GLY A 101 -6.10 -5.45 18.02
C GLY A 101 -6.78 -5.01 16.72
N ASN A 102 -6.07 -5.06 15.59
CA ASN A 102 -6.60 -4.83 14.23
C ASN A 102 -7.12 -3.41 13.98
N LYS A 103 -6.65 -2.41 14.75
CA LYS A 103 -6.97 -1.01 14.52
C LYS A 103 -6.08 -0.44 13.42
N GLN A 104 -6.66 -0.13 12.27
CA GLN A 104 -5.95 0.58 11.20
C GLN A 104 -5.67 2.03 11.62
N MET A 105 -4.44 2.45 11.40
CA MET A 105 -3.95 3.80 11.63
C MET A 105 -3.50 4.40 10.31
N PHE A 106 -3.59 5.72 10.19
CA PHE A 106 -3.22 6.49 9.01
C PHE A 106 -2.22 7.57 9.42
N MET A 107 -1.23 7.81 8.56
CA MET A 107 -0.24 8.88 8.70
C MET A 107 -0.03 9.54 7.34
N ASN A 108 0.39 10.80 7.36
CA ASN A 108 0.72 11.54 6.15
C ASN A 108 2.08 12.21 6.33
N ASN A 109 2.91 12.22 5.29
CA ASN A 109 4.26 12.74 5.43
C ASN A 109 4.32 14.26 5.68
N TYR A 110 3.22 15.01 5.49
CA TYR A 110 3.19 16.43 5.83
C TYR A 110 3.21 16.67 7.34
N SER A 111 2.15 16.27 8.05
CA SER A 111 2.04 16.51 9.50
C SER A 111 2.95 15.59 10.32
N ASP A 112 3.31 14.42 9.79
CA ASP A 112 4.09 13.42 10.51
C ASP A 112 5.59 13.40 10.16
N SER A 113 6.05 14.21 9.19
CA SER A 113 7.47 14.28 8.82
C SER A 113 7.92 15.70 8.45
N ILE A 114 7.33 16.31 7.42
CA ILE A 114 7.75 17.61 6.87
C ILE A 114 7.60 18.73 7.91
N ALA A 115 6.49 18.75 8.66
CA ALA A 115 6.26 19.71 9.74
C ALA A 115 7.32 19.63 10.87
N PHE A 116 8.07 18.52 10.94
CA PHE A 116 9.15 18.29 11.88
C PHE A 116 10.55 18.37 11.24
N GLN A 117 10.65 18.74 9.95
CA GLN A 117 11.90 18.72 9.16
C GLN A 117 12.58 17.34 9.17
N GLN A 118 11.79 16.28 9.21
CA GLN A 118 12.27 14.90 9.27
C GLN A 118 12.40 14.27 7.87
N PHE A 119 13.15 14.91 6.99
CA PHE A 119 13.43 14.43 5.64
C PHE A 119 14.81 14.86 5.16
N ASP A 120 15.39 14.10 4.24
CA ASP A 120 16.61 14.46 3.52
C ASP A 120 16.35 14.50 2.02
N ILE A 121 16.89 15.50 1.32
CA ILE A 121 16.77 15.63 -0.13
C ILE A 121 18.16 15.46 -0.74
N SER A 122 18.33 14.40 -1.53
CA SER A 122 19.58 14.09 -2.23
C SER A 122 19.40 14.21 -3.75
N PRO A 123 20.40 14.74 -4.48
CA PRO A 123 20.33 14.81 -5.94
C PRO A 123 20.44 13.42 -6.57
N LEU A 124 19.70 13.20 -7.66
CA LEU A 124 19.83 12.02 -8.52
C LEU A 124 20.19 12.44 -9.95
N GLU A 125 20.61 11.47 -10.77
CA GLU A 125 20.69 11.68 -12.20
C GLU A 125 19.29 12.05 -12.75
N ASN A 126 19.20 13.21 -13.42
CA ASN A 126 17.97 13.77 -13.96
C ASN A 126 16.85 13.98 -12.93
N GLY A 127 17.16 14.11 -11.63
CA GLY A 127 16.11 14.15 -10.62
C GLY A 127 16.59 14.38 -9.19
N ILE A 128 15.73 14.03 -8.23
CA ILE A 128 16.02 14.06 -6.79
C ILE A 128 15.43 12.83 -6.09
N ARG A 129 15.97 12.52 -4.92
CA ARG A 129 15.45 11.55 -3.96
C ARG A 129 15.12 12.28 -2.67
N ILE A 130 14.02 11.89 -2.04
CA ILE A 130 13.62 12.38 -0.72
C ILE A 130 13.40 11.18 0.20
N ASP A 131 14.17 11.13 1.29
CA ASP A 131 14.07 10.12 2.33
C ASP A 131 13.27 10.70 3.51
N TYR A 132 12.04 10.23 3.72
CA TYR A 132 11.20 10.69 4.83
C TYR A 132 11.32 9.79 6.06
N GLN A 133 11.42 10.41 7.24
CA GLN A 133 11.11 9.77 8.52
C GLN A 133 9.73 10.24 8.98
N ILE A 134 8.74 9.36 8.87
CA ILE A 134 7.32 9.59 9.17
C ILE A 134 7.00 9.09 10.57
N GLY A 135 6.58 10.00 11.45
CA GLY A 135 6.39 9.79 12.87
C GLY A 135 7.50 10.45 13.68
N LYS A 136 7.14 11.12 14.78
CA LYS A 136 8.09 11.76 15.69
C LYS A 136 8.53 10.75 16.75
N LEU A 137 9.82 10.39 16.78
CA LEU A 137 10.37 9.46 17.77
C LEU A 137 10.28 10.01 19.20
N TRP A 138 10.53 11.31 19.35
CA TRP A 138 10.53 12.02 20.63
C TRP A 138 9.67 13.28 20.54
N THR A 139 8.84 13.56 21.52
CA THR A 139 8.12 14.83 21.62
C THR A 139 9.06 15.94 22.09
N ASP A 140 8.68 17.20 21.88
CA ASP A 140 9.56 18.32 22.28
C ASP A 140 9.76 18.41 23.80
N ASN A 141 8.76 17.94 24.57
CA ASN A 141 8.87 17.89 26.03
C ASN A 141 9.90 16.86 26.51
N ASP A 142 10.17 15.81 25.72
CA ASP A 142 11.14 14.77 26.11
C ASP A 142 12.60 15.31 26.11
N TYR A 143 12.84 16.44 25.46
CA TYR A 143 14.14 17.12 25.45
C TYR A 143 14.36 18.01 26.68
N VAL A 144 13.31 18.35 27.43
CA VAL A 144 13.36 19.34 28.49
C VAL A 144 13.12 18.66 29.85
N PRO A 145 14.17 18.46 30.66
CA PRO A 145 14.01 17.88 31.99
C PRO A 145 13.25 18.85 32.89
N LEU A 146 12.20 18.38 33.57
CA LEU A 146 11.51 19.15 34.61
C LEU A 146 12.37 19.28 35.87
N ILE A 147 13.24 18.29 36.08
CA ILE A 147 14.21 18.22 37.17
C ILE A 147 15.51 17.64 36.62
N ILE A 148 16.63 18.24 36.99
CA ILE A 148 17.96 17.79 36.57
C ILE A 148 18.98 18.06 37.69
N GLU A 149 19.90 17.14 37.93
CA GLU A 149 20.98 17.34 38.89
C GLU A 149 21.81 18.59 38.52
N LYS A 150 22.22 19.38 39.52
CA LYS A 150 22.97 20.62 39.33
C LYS A 150 24.19 20.43 38.43
N ASN A 151 25.02 19.43 38.72
CA ASN A 151 26.24 19.17 37.95
C ASN A 151 25.92 18.73 36.52
N ALA A 152 24.88 17.89 36.33
CA ALA A 152 24.44 17.46 35.01
C ALA A 152 23.96 18.65 34.16
N PHE A 153 23.18 19.56 34.74
CA PHE A 153 22.72 20.76 34.04
C PHE A 153 23.87 21.70 33.67
N GLU A 154 24.77 21.96 34.61
CA GLU A 154 25.90 22.87 34.38
C GLU A 154 26.89 22.32 33.34
N GLU A 155 27.26 21.04 33.43
CA GLU A 155 28.29 20.45 32.55
C GLU A 155 27.75 19.92 31.22
N ARG A 156 26.53 19.38 31.18
CA ARG A 156 25.96 18.75 29.97
C ARG A 156 25.09 19.70 29.15
N VAL A 157 24.55 20.76 29.76
CA VAL A 157 23.66 21.72 29.11
C VAL A 157 24.32 23.10 29.03
N LEU A 158 24.50 23.80 30.16
CA LEU A 158 24.88 25.21 30.17
C LEU A 158 26.25 25.45 29.52
N LYS A 159 27.25 24.63 29.83
CA LYS A 159 28.61 24.74 29.27
C LYS A 159 28.66 24.68 27.73
N ASN A 160 27.68 24.05 27.10
CA ASN A 160 27.60 23.88 25.64
C ASN A 160 26.81 25.02 24.96
N LEU A 161 26.42 26.06 25.71
CA LEU A 161 25.60 27.16 25.21
C LEU A 161 26.34 28.51 25.30
N PRO A 162 25.98 29.49 24.44
CA PRO A 162 26.38 30.88 24.62
C PRO A 162 25.87 31.47 25.93
N GLU A 163 26.57 32.47 26.48
CA GLU A 163 26.25 33.09 27.77
C GLU A 163 24.80 33.61 27.87
N GLU A 164 24.27 34.20 26.78
CA GLU A 164 22.87 34.66 26.73
C GLU A 164 21.86 33.51 26.94
N ASP A 165 22.12 32.37 26.32
CA ASP A 165 21.25 31.19 26.39
C ASP A 165 21.37 30.50 27.76
N GLN A 166 22.57 30.54 28.37
CA GLN A 166 22.79 30.08 29.74
C GLN A 166 21.98 30.91 30.74
N GLU A 167 22.08 32.25 30.66
CA GLU A 167 21.30 33.15 31.52
C GLU A 167 19.79 32.96 31.32
N PHE A 168 19.35 32.75 30.08
CA PHE A 168 17.96 32.48 29.77
C PHE A 168 17.50 31.20 30.46
N LEU A 169 18.20 30.07 30.28
CA LEU A 169 17.83 28.81 30.92
C LEU A 169 17.86 28.90 32.45
N LEU A 170 18.88 29.52 33.04
CA LEU A 170 18.97 29.71 34.49
C LEU A 170 17.79 30.53 35.05
N LYS A 171 17.18 31.42 34.26
CA LYS A 171 15.96 32.14 34.65
C LYS A 171 14.71 31.26 34.65
N GLN A 172 14.72 30.12 33.95
CA GLN A 172 13.58 29.19 33.85
C GLN A 172 13.62 28.05 34.87
N TYR A 173 14.74 27.90 35.59
CA TYR A 173 14.93 26.90 36.63
C TYR A 173 15.21 27.55 37.98
N GLN A 174 15.08 26.78 39.06
CA GLN A 174 15.45 27.19 40.41
C GLN A 174 16.06 26.01 41.17
N LEU A 175 17.00 26.30 42.08
CA LEU A 175 17.66 25.27 42.87
C LEU A 175 16.70 24.70 43.93
N PHE A 176 16.79 23.39 44.15
CA PHE A 176 16.00 22.67 45.15
C PHE A 176 16.86 21.57 45.77
N THR A 177 16.79 21.40 47.10
CA THR A 177 17.64 20.46 47.85
C THR A 177 16.99 20.06 49.18
N LEU A 178 17.62 19.13 49.90
CA LEU A 178 17.38 18.91 51.33
C LEU A 178 18.49 19.54 52.17
N GLU A 179 18.11 20.15 53.30
CA GLU A 179 19.02 20.69 54.32
C GLU A 179 18.73 20.06 55.68
N GLU A 180 19.77 19.86 56.50
CA GLU A 180 19.59 19.36 57.88
C GLU A 180 18.82 20.39 58.73
N LEU A 181 17.93 19.90 59.58
CA LEU A 181 17.18 20.75 60.50
C LEU A 181 18.08 21.30 61.61
N GLU A 182 18.08 22.63 61.78
CA GLU A 182 18.73 23.28 62.92
C GLU A 182 17.88 23.15 64.20
N GLU A 183 18.52 23.27 65.36
CA GLU A 183 17.88 23.08 66.66
C GLU A 183 16.77 24.13 66.91
N GLY A 184 15.51 23.68 66.85
CA GLY A 184 14.32 24.51 67.05
C GLY A 184 13.55 24.86 65.78
N GLU A 185 14.07 24.50 64.59
CA GLU A 185 13.32 24.62 63.34
C GLU A 185 12.26 23.52 63.19
N LYS A 186 11.17 23.84 62.49
CA LYS A 186 10.10 22.89 62.17
C LYS A 186 10.00 22.70 60.66
N ARG A 187 9.62 21.49 60.24
CA ARG A 187 9.23 21.24 58.85
C ARG A 187 7.88 21.91 58.56
N LEU A 188 7.68 22.27 57.31
CA LEU A 188 6.36 22.60 56.77
C LEU A 188 5.50 21.33 56.78
N ASP A 189 4.25 21.45 57.24
CA ASP A 189 3.26 20.37 57.26
C ASP A 189 2.60 20.27 55.88
N ILE A 190 2.88 19.19 55.16
CA ILE A 190 2.35 18.89 53.82
C ILE A 190 1.29 17.81 53.97
N TYR A 191 0.03 18.20 53.78
CA TYR A 191 -1.11 17.31 53.93
C TYR A 191 -0.94 15.99 53.13
N LEU A 192 -1.05 14.85 53.84
CA LEU A 192 -0.90 13.49 53.31
C LEU A 192 0.53 13.07 52.90
N PHE A 193 1.55 13.82 53.28
CA PHE A 193 2.95 13.44 53.14
C PHE A 193 3.54 13.18 54.54
N ASP A 194 4.33 12.12 54.71
CA ASP A 194 4.92 11.77 56.02
C ASP A 194 6.36 12.28 56.07
N GLU A 195 6.55 13.54 56.47
CA GLU A 195 7.85 14.20 56.43
C GLU A 195 8.87 13.52 57.34
N GLU A 196 8.44 13.02 58.51
CA GLU A 196 9.35 12.37 59.46
C GLU A 196 9.89 11.07 58.89
N LYS A 197 9.02 10.25 58.30
CA LYS A 197 9.40 8.99 57.67
C LYS A 197 10.23 9.18 56.40
N VAL A 198 9.87 10.15 55.56
CA VAL A 198 10.50 10.32 54.23
C VAL A 198 11.79 11.15 54.32
N LEU A 199 11.79 12.25 55.09
CA LEU A 199 12.92 13.17 55.12
C LEU A 199 13.90 12.88 56.26
N GLY A 200 13.50 12.19 57.33
CA GLY A 200 14.35 12.03 58.52
C GLY A 200 14.73 13.41 59.08
N ASN A 201 15.98 13.66 59.46
CA ASN A 201 16.39 14.95 60.05
C ASN A 201 16.55 16.13 59.03
N TYR A 202 15.93 16.05 57.86
CA TYR A 202 16.05 17.05 56.80
C TYR A 202 14.74 17.82 56.56
N ARG A 203 14.85 18.95 55.87
CA ARG A 203 13.74 19.73 55.30
C ARG A 203 14.03 20.11 53.84
N PHE A 204 12.98 20.38 53.07
CA PHE A 204 13.13 20.98 51.73
C PHE A 204 13.64 22.42 51.82
N ALA A 205 14.53 22.78 50.91
CA ALA A 205 15.10 24.11 50.79
C ALA A 205 15.26 24.51 49.32
N ALA A 206 15.22 25.82 49.06
CA ALA A 206 15.46 26.42 47.74
C ALA A 206 16.67 27.36 47.83
N PRO A 207 17.90 26.85 47.62
CA PRO A 207 19.12 27.62 47.83
C PRO A 207 19.13 28.95 47.07
N GLY A 208 19.47 30.03 47.77
CA GLY A 208 19.53 31.38 47.20
C GLY A 208 18.18 32.09 47.06
N GLN A 209 17.10 31.54 47.62
CA GLN A 209 15.77 32.15 47.64
C GLN A 209 15.17 32.14 49.05
N GLU A 210 14.70 33.28 49.53
CA GLU A 210 13.86 33.36 50.72
C GLU A 210 12.38 33.27 50.30
N LEU A 211 11.80 32.07 50.42
CA LEU A 211 10.39 31.81 50.09
C LEU A 211 9.53 31.86 51.36
N LYS A 212 8.31 32.38 51.24
CA LYS A 212 7.32 32.25 52.32
C LYS A 212 6.82 30.81 52.42
N ASP A 213 6.32 30.42 53.58
CA ASP A 213 5.77 29.09 53.85
C ASP A 213 4.81 28.58 52.76
N ASN A 214 3.91 29.45 52.29
CA ASN A 214 2.94 29.10 51.24
C ASN A 214 3.59 28.91 49.86
N GLU A 215 4.64 29.67 49.54
CA GLU A 215 5.38 29.56 48.28
C GLU A 215 6.28 28.33 48.28
N MET A 216 6.93 28.06 49.41
CA MET A 216 7.70 26.83 49.61
C MET A 216 6.80 25.60 49.57
N GLN A 217 5.61 25.66 50.17
CA GLN A 217 4.61 24.59 50.09
C GLN A 217 4.16 24.33 48.64
N GLU A 218 3.87 25.38 47.86
CA GLU A 218 3.53 25.24 46.43
C GLU A 218 4.68 24.57 45.65
N LEU A 219 5.92 24.95 45.94
CA LEU A 219 7.10 24.36 45.32
C LEU A 219 7.32 22.89 45.68
N ILE A 220 7.16 22.53 46.95
CA ILE A 220 7.25 21.15 47.42
C ILE A 220 6.20 20.29 46.73
N LEU A 221 4.94 20.77 46.68
CA LEU A 221 3.86 20.04 46.02
C LEU A 221 4.11 19.89 44.52
N TYR A 222 4.66 20.90 43.85
CA TYR A 222 5.05 20.79 42.44
C TYR A 222 6.17 19.76 42.24
N PHE A 223 7.22 19.82 43.07
CA PHE A 223 8.32 18.84 43.04
C PHE A 223 7.81 17.41 43.24
N LEU A 224 6.99 17.16 44.28
CA LEU A 224 6.40 15.85 44.53
C LEU A 224 5.42 15.44 43.41
N GLY A 225 4.73 16.41 42.82
CA GLY A 225 3.87 16.21 41.65
C GLY A 225 4.63 15.65 40.45
N ILE A 226 5.85 16.12 40.18
CA ILE A 226 6.69 15.57 39.09
C ILE A 226 6.92 14.06 39.30
N TYR A 227 7.21 13.63 40.53
CA TYR A 227 7.38 12.22 40.85
C TYR A 227 6.09 11.43 40.62
N MET A 228 4.95 11.94 41.09
CA MET A 228 3.65 11.30 40.89
C MET A 228 3.28 11.19 39.41
N ASP A 229 3.60 12.20 38.60
CA ASP A 229 3.30 12.22 37.16
C ASP A 229 4.24 11.34 36.34
N ASN A 230 5.45 11.05 36.85
CA ASN A 230 6.50 10.31 36.13
C ASN A 230 6.84 8.95 36.77
N ARG A 231 6.10 8.51 37.80
CA ARG A 231 6.25 7.17 38.41
C ARG A 231 4.91 6.55 38.70
N LYS A 232 4.66 5.39 38.10
CA LYS A 232 3.38 4.68 38.23
C LYS A 232 3.13 4.10 39.63
N ASP A 233 4.17 3.87 40.42
CA ASP A 233 4.08 3.31 41.77
C ASP A 233 3.74 4.37 42.83
N ILE A 234 3.98 5.65 42.57
CA ILE A 234 3.66 6.77 43.48
C ILE A 234 2.27 7.33 43.16
N THR A 235 1.24 6.65 43.66
CA THR A 235 -0.17 7.02 43.40
C THR A 235 -0.68 8.22 44.22
N GLY A 236 0.13 8.74 45.13
CA GLY A 236 -0.23 9.86 46.00
C GLY A 236 0.91 10.22 46.98
N LEU A 237 0.76 11.35 47.69
CA LEU A 237 1.78 11.86 48.63
C LEU A 237 2.15 10.86 49.75
N ALA A 238 1.21 10.00 50.16
CA ALA A 238 1.46 9.00 51.20
C ALA A 238 2.31 7.80 50.73
N ALA A 239 2.51 7.66 49.41
CA ALA A 239 3.26 6.56 48.82
C ALA A 239 4.78 6.78 48.82
N PHE A 240 5.25 8.01 49.09
CA PHE A 240 6.68 8.31 49.13
C PHE A 240 7.41 7.58 50.26
N SER A 241 8.63 7.16 49.96
CA SER A 241 9.58 6.54 50.88
C SER A 241 10.87 7.37 50.97
N ALA A 242 11.67 7.11 52.00
CA ALA A 242 12.95 7.80 52.17
C ALA A 242 13.94 7.54 51.02
N GLU A 243 13.83 6.38 50.36
CA GLU A 243 14.69 5.98 49.24
C GLU A 243 14.41 6.82 47.98
N ASP A 244 13.16 7.19 47.76
CA ASP A 244 12.75 7.96 46.56
C ASP A 244 13.47 9.30 46.46
N LEU A 245 13.69 9.96 47.61
CA LEU A 245 14.27 11.29 47.71
C LEU A 245 15.67 11.31 48.35
N ALA A 246 16.27 10.14 48.61
CA ALA A 246 17.53 10.03 49.35
C ALA A 246 18.68 10.82 48.70
N TYR A 247 18.71 10.89 47.37
CA TYR A 247 19.74 11.58 46.60
C TYR A 247 19.81 13.09 46.92
N LEU A 248 18.69 13.72 47.32
CA LEU A 248 18.65 15.15 47.63
C LEU A 248 19.42 15.53 48.91
N LYS A 249 19.82 14.57 49.73
CA LYS A 249 20.65 14.81 50.92
C LYS A 249 22.08 15.17 50.56
N GLU A 250 22.55 14.70 49.40
CA GLU A 250 23.94 14.87 48.95
C GLU A 250 24.02 15.69 47.65
N SER A 251 22.90 15.92 46.98
CA SER A 251 22.84 16.58 45.67
C SER A 251 21.76 17.67 45.63
N THR A 252 22.08 18.77 44.97
CA THR A 252 21.12 19.82 44.61
C THR A 252 20.64 19.61 43.18
N VAL A 253 19.36 19.88 42.92
CA VAL A 253 18.77 19.82 41.58
C VAL A 253 18.33 21.20 41.12
N TYR A 254 18.30 21.40 39.80
CA TYR A 254 17.51 22.44 39.17
C TYR A 254 16.11 21.90 38.88
N LEU A 255 15.11 22.61 39.38
CA LEU A 255 13.69 22.35 39.16
C LEU A 255 13.13 23.42 38.23
N GLN A 256 12.45 23.01 37.15
CA GLN A 256 11.81 23.95 36.23
C GLN A 256 10.77 24.78 37.00
N LYS A 257 10.68 26.08 36.71
CA LYS A 257 9.72 26.94 37.39
C LYS A 257 8.28 26.51 37.07
N ILE A 258 7.43 26.54 38.10
CA ILE A 258 6.00 26.20 38.02
C ILE A 258 5.29 26.97 36.89
N ARG A 259 5.66 28.22 36.69
CA ARG A 259 5.07 29.11 35.69
C ARG A 259 6.09 29.46 34.62
N ILE A 260 5.95 28.79 33.47
CA ILE A 260 6.65 29.13 32.24
C ILE A 260 5.73 29.94 31.33
N LEU A 261 6.22 31.07 30.85
CA LEU A 261 5.46 31.92 29.92
C LEU A 261 5.27 31.19 28.57
N PRO A 262 4.11 31.31 27.90
CA PRO A 262 3.85 30.56 26.67
C PRO A 262 4.92 30.75 25.57
N TRP A 263 5.46 31.97 25.44
CA TRP A 263 6.49 32.29 24.45
C TRP A 263 7.89 31.79 24.83
N ASP A 264 8.16 31.51 26.11
CA ASP A 264 9.46 30.98 26.56
C ASP A 264 9.57 29.48 26.32
N LYS A 265 8.44 28.75 26.22
CA LYS A 265 8.42 27.29 26.04
C LYS A 265 9.24 26.82 24.84
N ASN A 266 9.00 27.41 23.67
CA ASN A 266 9.73 27.04 22.44
C ASN A 266 11.21 27.37 22.56
N ARG A 267 11.54 28.54 23.14
CA ARG A 267 12.94 28.93 23.35
C ARG A 267 13.65 27.97 24.30
N ILE A 268 13.00 27.48 25.36
CA ILE A 268 13.59 26.46 26.26
C ILE A 268 13.93 25.20 25.47
N ILE A 269 12.96 24.66 24.72
CA ILE A 269 13.15 23.44 23.90
C ILE A 269 14.31 23.61 22.92
N GLU A 270 14.32 24.70 22.16
CA GLU A 270 15.37 24.99 21.18
C GLU A 270 16.74 25.14 21.85
N THR A 271 16.79 25.75 23.03
CA THR A 271 18.04 25.94 23.77
C THR A 271 18.60 24.61 24.28
N PHE A 272 17.77 23.71 24.81
CA PHE A 272 18.20 22.34 25.18
C PHE A 272 18.67 21.53 23.95
N LYS A 273 17.97 21.62 22.82
CA LYS A 273 18.42 20.98 21.58
C LYS A 273 19.76 21.54 21.10
N LYS A 274 19.94 22.87 21.17
CA LYS A 274 21.18 23.57 20.78
C LYS A 274 22.38 23.19 21.65
N SER A 275 22.17 22.86 22.94
CA SER A 275 23.25 22.37 23.81
C SER A 275 23.68 20.93 23.49
N GLY A 276 23.00 20.25 22.56
CA GLY A 276 23.17 18.83 22.28
C GLY A 276 22.59 17.93 23.36
N TYR A 277 21.66 18.42 24.19
CA TYR A 277 20.94 17.61 25.16
C TYR A 277 19.83 16.83 24.45
N THR A 278 19.65 15.56 24.81
CA THR A 278 18.76 14.63 24.08
C THR A 278 17.83 13.91 25.06
N PRO A 279 16.68 13.38 24.60
CA PRO A 279 15.76 12.63 25.45
C PRO A 279 16.39 11.42 26.13
N GLU A 280 17.42 10.82 25.52
CA GLU A 280 18.19 9.75 26.14
C GLU A 280 18.98 10.26 27.36
N LYS A 281 19.59 11.44 27.27
CA LYS A 281 20.25 12.10 28.41
C LYS A 281 19.24 12.49 29.49
N THR A 282 18.07 12.99 29.10
CA THR A 282 16.95 13.20 30.02
C THR A 282 16.61 11.91 30.76
N GLY A 283 16.55 10.78 30.06
CA GLY A 283 16.28 9.48 30.65
C GLY A 283 17.36 8.99 31.61
N GLU A 284 18.64 9.21 31.30
CA GLU A 284 19.76 8.92 32.21
C GLU A 284 19.67 9.77 33.49
N ASP A 285 19.41 11.07 33.34
CA ASP A 285 19.30 11.99 34.48
C ASP A 285 18.07 11.65 35.33
N TYR A 286 16.92 11.34 34.71
CA TYR A 286 15.71 10.91 35.43
C TYR A 286 15.94 9.61 36.20
N GLN A 287 16.65 8.64 35.63
CA GLN A 287 16.98 7.40 36.34
C GLN A 287 17.84 7.65 37.58
N ASN A 288 18.81 8.55 37.51
CA ASN A 288 19.64 8.93 38.67
C ASN A 288 18.83 9.64 39.77
N LEU A 289 17.69 10.24 39.40
CA LEU A 289 16.77 10.94 40.29
C LEU A 289 15.58 10.06 40.72
N ASN A 290 15.64 8.74 40.49
CA ASN A 290 14.55 7.79 40.76
C ASN A 290 13.22 8.18 40.06
N LEU A 291 13.28 8.57 38.78
CA LEU A 291 12.12 8.84 37.90
C LEU A 291 12.09 7.85 36.71
N GLU A 292 10.91 7.59 36.15
CA GLU A 292 10.85 6.83 34.89
C GLU A 292 11.37 7.68 33.72
N PRO A 293 12.25 7.15 32.85
CA PRO A 293 12.73 7.87 31.69
C PRO A 293 11.61 8.10 30.66
N PRO A 294 11.69 9.15 29.83
CA PRO A 294 10.78 9.31 28.71
C PRO A 294 10.89 8.10 27.76
N ARG A 295 9.77 7.71 27.17
CA ARG A 295 9.69 6.54 26.28
C ARG A 295 9.53 7.00 24.83
N PRO A 296 10.33 6.47 23.88
CA PRO A 296 10.21 6.88 22.49
C PRO A 296 8.89 6.39 21.90
N ASN A 297 8.32 7.19 21.01
CA ASN A 297 7.24 6.74 20.14
C ASN A 297 7.82 5.81 19.08
N VAL A 298 7.48 4.53 19.18
CA VAL A 298 8.00 3.49 18.28
C VAL A 298 7.31 3.49 16.90
N ARG A 299 6.29 4.33 16.68
CA ARG A 299 5.53 4.40 15.41
C ARG A 299 6.22 5.35 14.44
N VAL A 300 7.41 4.94 14.00
CA VAL A 300 8.26 5.70 13.08
C VAL A 300 8.58 4.83 11.87
N PHE A 301 8.43 5.41 10.68
CA PHE A 301 8.57 4.75 9.39
C PHE A 301 9.57 5.51 8.51
N GLY A 302 10.43 4.81 7.79
CA GLY A 302 11.30 5.38 6.76
C GLY A 302 10.71 5.09 5.39
N VAL A 303 10.43 6.12 4.59
CA VAL A 303 9.88 5.96 3.23
C VAL A 303 10.65 6.83 2.23
N PRO A 304 11.41 6.22 1.30
CA PRO A 304 12.06 6.95 0.21
C PRO A 304 11.12 7.18 -0.98
N ILE A 305 11.26 8.32 -1.65
CA ILE A 305 10.65 8.61 -2.95
C ILE A 305 11.67 9.25 -3.88
N GLU A 306 11.62 8.88 -5.16
CA GLU A 306 12.51 9.37 -6.19
C GLU A 306 11.68 10.01 -7.31
N TYR A 307 12.08 11.19 -7.76
CA TYR A 307 11.48 11.92 -8.88
C TYR A 307 12.53 12.12 -9.96
N ARG A 308 12.30 11.63 -11.17
CA ARG A 308 13.25 11.72 -12.30
C ARG A 308 12.55 12.18 -13.57
N LEU A 309 13.28 12.94 -14.38
CA LEU A 309 12.87 13.29 -15.74
C LEU A 309 13.46 12.28 -16.71
N GLU A 310 12.60 11.63 -17.49
CA GLU A 310 13.00 10.75 -18.59
C GLU A 310 12.28 11.22 -19.84
N GLY A 311 13.00 11.84 -20.79
CA GLY A 311 12.37 12.39 -21.99
C GLY A 311 11.29 13.41 -21.67
N ARG A 312 10.05 13.13 -22.08
CA ARG A 312 8.87 14.00 -21.88
C ARG A 312 8.05 13.60 -20.65
N GLU A 313 8.59 12.71 -19.83
CA GLU A 313 7.88 12.05 -18.76
C GLU A 313 8.50 12.36 -17.39
N LEU A 314 7.64 12.45 -16.38
CA LEU A 314 8.04 12.40 -14.97
C LEU A 314 7.90 10.96 -14.49
N VAL A 315 8.98 10.40 -13.93
CA VAL A 315 8.99 9.09 -13.29
C VAL A 315 9.09 9.25 -11.79
N VAL A 316 8.17 8.62 -11.07
CA VAL A 316 8.10 8.59 -9.61
C VAL A 316 8.31 7.17 -9.14
N ARG A 317 9.33 6.92 -8.32
CA ARG A 317 9.70 5.59 -7.83
C ARG A 317 9.76 5.56 -6.31
N VAL A 318 9.25 4.49 -5.71
CA VAL A 318 9.44 4.16 -4.29
C VAL A 318 10.14 2.81 -4.21
N PRO A 319 11.42 2.76 -3.78
CA PRO A 319 12.11 1.51 -3.53
C PRO A 319 11.52 0.85 -2.27
N VAL A 320 10.65 -0.15 -2.46
CA VAL A 320 9.90 -0.79 -1.36
C VAL A 320 10.83 -1.52 -0.39
N GLU A 321 11.92 -2.10 -0.90
CA GLU A 321 12.92 -2.80 -0.09
C GLU A 321 13.66 -1.88 0.90
N GLU A 322 13.66 -0.58 0.64
CA GLU A 322 14.28 0.44 1.48
C GLU A 322 13.30 1.05 2.50
N ILE A 323 12.04 0.59 2.53
CA ILE A 323 11.07 1.04 3.53
C ILE A 323 11.43 0.45 4.88
N VAL A 324 11.65 1.34 5.84
CA VAL A 324 11.91 0.98 7.24
C VAL A 324 10.61 1.08 8.03
N TYR A 325 10.32 0.07 8.84
CA TYR A 325 9.16 0.06 9.73
C TYR A 325 9.51 -0.61 11.07
N PRO A 326 8.72 -0.40 12.12
CA PRO A 326 9.01 -0.95 13.44
C PRO A 326 8.89 -2.48 13.44
N VAL A 327 9.96 -3.16 13.86
CA VAL A 327 10.04 -4.63 13.97
C VAL A 327 10.45 -5.02 15.38
N ASP A 328 9.62 -5.83 16.02
CA ASP A 328 9.80 -6.37 17.38
C ASP A 328 10.15 -5.27 18.41
N VAL A 329 9.41 -4.16 18.37
CA VAL A 329 9.59 -3.01 19.27
C VAL A 329 8.61 -3.09 20.44
N ILE A 330 8.95 -2.56 21.62
CA ILE A 330 8.00 -2.51 22.74
C ILE A 330 7.31 -1.13 22.72
N ASP A 331 5.99 -1.10 22.52
CA ASP A 331 5.20 0.14 22.60
C ASP A 331 4.85 0.42 24.07
N ALA A 332 4.91 1.69 24.49
CA ALA A 332 4.59 2.07 25.87
C ALA A 332 3.16 1.68 26.30
N SER A 333 2.24 1.54 25.36
CA SER A 333 0.88 1.03 25.58
C SER A 333 0.82 -0.48 25.83
N GLN A 334 1.85 -1.24 25.46
CA GLN A 334 1.96 -2.70 25.61
C GLN A 334 3.39 -3.09 26.06
N PRO A 335 3.78 -2.77 27.31
CA PRO A 335 5.15 -2.96 27.80
C PRO A 335 5.59 -4.43 27.88
N ASP A 336 4.64 -5.36 27.88
CA ASP A 336 4.89 -6.79 28.09
C ASP A 336 5.01 -7.59 26.78
N SER A 337 4.90 -6.94 25.61
CA SER A 337 4.97 -7.60 24.30
C SER A 337 5.69 -6.78 23.25
N GLU A 338 6.56 -7.43 22.48
CA GLU A 338 7.11 -6.87 21.24
C GLU A 338 6.03 -6.83 20.14
N ILE A 339 5.99 -5.74 19.38
CA ILE A 339 5.06 -5.50 18.28
C ILE A 339 5.83 -5.22 16.99
N THR A 340 5.27 -5.64 15.87
CA THR A 340 5.78 -5.34 14.52
C THR A 340 4.68 -4.61 13.75
N LEU A 341 5.01 -3.45 13.20
CA LEU A 341 4.08 -2.51 12.57
C LEU A 341 4.44 -2.33 11.09
N PRO A 342 4.24 -3.34 10.24
CA PRO A 342 4.53 -3.24 8.82
C PRO A 342 3.61 -2.24 8.12
N VAL A 343 4.12 -1.59 7.07
CA VAL A 343 3.32 -0.69 6.22
C VAL A 343 2.28 -1.51 5.46
N TYR A 344 1.00 -1.20 5.69
CA TYR A 344 -0.12 -1.86 5.04
C TYR A 344 -0.38 -1.33 3.63
N SER A 345 -0.39 0.00 3.48
CA SER A 345 -0.54 0.62 2.17
C SER A 345 0.14 1.98 2.08
N LEU A 346 0.46 2.36 0.83
CA LEU A 346 1.03 3.64 0.44
C LEU A 346 0.18 4.27 -0.67
N GLN A 347 -0.26 5.50 -0.49
CA GLN A 347 -0.85 6.33 -1.55
C GLN A 347 0.18 7.36 -1.98
N ILE A 348 0.56 7.32 -3.26
CA ILE A 348 1.64 8.14 -3.82
C ILE A 348 1.06 9.31 -4.60
N LEU A 349 1.54 10.52 -4.28
CA LEU A 349 1.10 11.79 -4.85
C LEU A 349 -0.43 11.91 -4.94
N PRO A 350 -1.14 11.85 -3.79
CA PRO A 350 -2.61 11.79 -3.76
C PRO A 350 -3.31 12.96 -4.47
N TYR A 351 -2.61 14.08 -4.65
CA TYR A 351 -3.14 15.33 -5.21
C TYR A 351 -2.36 15.85 -6.43
N PHE A 352 -1.57 15.00 -7.10
CA PHE A 352 -0.85 15.43 -8.31
C PHE A 352 -1.82 15.96 -9.36
N GLY A 353 -1.62 17.22 -9.78
CA GLY A 353 -2.47 17.87 -10.77
C GLY A 353 -3.93 18.06 -10.36
N ALA A 354 -4.24 17.97 -9.06
CA ALA A 354 -5.61 18.08 -8.54
C ALA A 354 -6.32 19.35 -9.04
N ALA A 355 -7.64 19.25 -9.13
CA ALA A 355 -8.47 20.29 -9.71
C ALA A 355 -9.49 20.87 -8.72
N ASP A 356 -9.53 22.19 -8.55
CA ASP A 356 -10.45 22.82 -7.61
C ASP A 356 -11.89 22.91 -8.16
N LYS A 357 -12.79 23.51 -7.37
CA LYS A 357 -14.22 23.64 -7.70
C LYS A 357 -14.53 24.57 -8.88
N THR A 358 -13.57 25.38 -9.31
CA THR A 358 -13.72 26.33 -10.42
C THR A 358 -13.22 25.75 -11.75
N GLU A 359 -12.46 24.65 -11.71
CA GLU A 359 -11.91 24.02 -12.90
C GLU A 359 -12.92 23.06 -13.56
N GLU A 360 -12.89 23.03 -14.90
CA GLU A 360 -13.70 22.14 -15.74
C GLU A 360 -12.83 21.07 -16.40
N GLY A 361 -13.40 19.88 -16.59
CA GLY A 361 -12.70 18.72 -17.16
C GLY A 361 -13.21 17.42 -16.57
N TYR A 362 -12.35 16.40 -16.52
CA TYR A 362 -12.73 15.09 -15.98
C TYR A 362 -11.54 14.26 -15.52
N ILE A 363 -11.84 13.25 -14.72
CA ILE A 363 -10.93 12.16 -14.35
C ILE A 363 -11.23 10.96 -15.26
N PHE A 364 -10.18 10.37 -15.82
CA PHE A 364 -10.22 9.09 -16.52
C PHE A 364 -9.79 7.97 -15.57
N VAL A 365 -10.63 6.93 -15.47
CA VAL A 365 -10.33 5.69 -14.75
C VAL A 365 -10.51 4.47 -15.67
N PRO A 366 -9.66 3.44 -15.58
CA PRO A 366 -9.63 2.31 -16.52
C PRO A 366 -10.64 1.21 -16.11
N ASP A 367 -11.86 1.61 -15.78
CA ASP A 367 -12.93 0.69 -15.36
C ASP A 367 -13.54 -0.02 -16.57
N GLY A 368 -13.30 -1.32 -16.71
CA GLY A 368 -13.74 -2.09 -17.87
C GLY A 368 -13.11 -1.58 -19.17
N SER A 369 -13.93 -1.06 -20.09
CA SER A 369 -13.47 -0.40 -21.33
C SER A 369 -12.92 1.01 -21.11
N GLY A 370 -13.10 1.58 -19.92
CA GLY A 370 -12.71 2.94 -19.55
C GLY A 370 -13.92 3.78 -19.15
N ALA A 371 -13.72 4.66 -18.17
CA ALA A 371 -14.78 5.49 -17.61
C ALA A 371 -14.30 6.92 -17.32
N ILE A 372 -15.25 7.85 -17.34
CA ILE A 372 -15.07 9.28 -17.12
C ILE A 372 -15.90 9.71 -15.91
N ILE A 373 -15.25 10.42 -14.99
CA ILE A 373 -15.86 11.12 -13.86
C ILE A 373 -15.69 12.61 -14.15
N GLU A 374 -16.76 13.34 -14.42
CA GLU A 374 -16.67 14.79 -14.65
C GLU A 374 -16.23 15.49 -13.36
N LEU A 375 -15.36 16.50 -13.48
CA LEU A 375 -14.97 17.29 -12.32
C LEU A 375 -16.22 17.99 -11.75
N ASN A 376 -16.31 18.06 -10.42
CA ASN A 376 -17.37 18.81 -9.75
C ASN A 376 -18.81 18.32 -10.09
N ASN A 377 -18.98 17.05 -10.47
CA ASN A 377 -20.27 16.47 -10.90
C ASN A 377 -21.38 16.40 -9.82
N SER A 378 -21.12 16.93 -8.62
CA SER A 378 -22.05 17.05 -7.49
C SER A 378 -22.55 15.73 -6.90
N ARG A 379 -21.99 14.57 -7.27
CA ARG A 379 -22.34 13.24 -6.71
C ARG A 379 -21.64 12.98 -5.37
N THR A 380 -21.74 13.93 -4.44
CA THR A 380 -21.00 13.93 -3.16
C THR A 380 -21.52 12.89 -2.15
N ASP A 381 -22.69 12.29 -2.40
CA ASP A 381 -23.25 11.19 -1.63
C ASP A 381 -22.76 9.81 -2.12
N SER A 382 -22.04 9.76 -3.25
CA SER A 382 -21.48 8.52 -3.79
C SER A 382 -20.15 8.16 -3.12
N ASN A 383 -19.86 6.86 -3.08
CA ASN A 383 -18.54 6.37 -2.69
C ASN A 383 -17.47 6.83 -3.70
N PRO A 384 -16.22 7.06 -3.25
CA PRO A 384 -15.14 7.34 -4.18
C PRO A 384 -14.93 6.14 -5.08
N TYR A 385 -14.41 6.39 -6.28
CA TYR A 385 -13.91 5.30 -7.10
C TYR A 385 -12.68 4.69 -6.40
N ASN A 386 -12.70 3.39 -6.16
CA ASN A 386 -11.56 2.66 -5.61
C ASN A 386 -11.60 1.22 -6.12
N LYS A 387 -10.64 0.86 -6.98
CA LYS A 387 -10.64 -0.46 -7.62
C LYS A 387 -9.23 -0.99 -7.83
N THR A 388 -9.03 -2.27 -7.52
CA THR A 388 -7.75 -2.96 -7.67
C THR A 388 -7.43 -3.26 -9.12
N VAL A 389 -6.18 -3.04 -9.50
CA VAL A 389 -5.64 -3.42 -10.80
C VAL A 389 -5.57 -4.95 -10.90
N TYR A 390 -5.85 -5.50 -12.08
CA TYR A 390 -5.90 -6.94 -12.37
C TYR A 390 -6.88 -7.74 -11.51
N GLY A 391 -7.99 -7.11 -11.13
CA GLY A 391 -9.10 -7.77 -10.44
C GLY A 391 -8.75 -8.26 -9.04
N TYR A 392 -9.53 -9.19 -8.52
CA TYR A 392 -9.39 -9.74 -7.18
C TYR A 392 -8.40 -10.90 -7.12
N ASP A 393 -7.66 -10.98 -6.01
CA ASP A 393 -6.89 -12.16 -5.63
C ASP A 393 -7.80 -13.11 -4.84
N TYR A 394 -8.18 -14.23 -5.47
CA TYR A 394 -9.05 -15.24 -4.86
C TYR A 394 -8.34 -16.09 -3.80
N SER A 395 -7.03 -15.90 -3.59
CA SER A 395 -6.26 -16.59 -2.56
C SER A 395 -6.13 -15.80 -1.25
N ILE A 396 -6.73 -14.62 -1.09
CA ILE A 396 -6.67 -13.88 0.18
C ILE A 396 -7.43 -14.64 1.28
N GLU A 397 -8.72 -14.89 1.04
CA GLU A 397 -9.63 -15.52 2.00
C GLU A 397 -10.80 -16.22 1.31
N PRO A 398 -11.44 -17.22 1.97
CA PRO A 398 -12.67 -17.80 1.44
C PRO A 398 -13.80 -16.77 1.44
N ARG A 399 -14.56 -16.68 0.35
CA ARG A 399 -15.70 -15.78 0.24
C ARG A 399 -17.01 -16.53 0.34
N GLU A 400 -17.75 -16.25 1.41
CA GLU A 400 -19.09 -16.78 1.63
C GLU A 400 -20.13 -16.12 0.72
N GLU A 401 -19.93 -14.86 0.35
CA GLU A 401 -20.81 -14.12 -0.55
C GLU A 401 -20.18 -13.92 -1.93
N MET A 402 -21.03 -13.87 -2.96
CA MET A 402 -20.61 -13.59 -4.32
C MET A 402 -19.99 -12.19 -4.35
N PRO A 403 -18.75 -12.05 -4.82
CA PRO A 403 -18.16 -10.73 -5.00
C PRO A 403 -19.05 -9.90 -5.92
N PHE A 404 -19.14 -8.59 -5.65
CA PHE A 404 -19.62 -7.67 -6.65
C PHE A 404 -18.79 -7.83 -7.93
N THR A 405 -19.45 -8.24 -9.02
CA THR A 405 -18.81 -8.58 -10.30
C THR A 405 -18.74 -7.34 -11.18
N GLY A 406 -17.93 -6.36 -10.76
CA GLY A 406 -17.56 -5.25 -11.62
C GLY A 406 -16.47 -5.65 -12.62
N GLU A 407 -16.34 -4.87 -13.70
CA GLU A 407 -15.38 -5.15 -14.78
C GLU A 407 -13.93 -4.89 -14.35
N PRO A 408 -12.98 -5.83 -14.44
CA PRO A 408 -11.65 -5.63 -13.88
C PRO A 408 -10.92 -4.43 -14.54
N ILE A 409 -9.98 -3.83 -13.81
CA ILE A 409 -9.01 -2.93 -14.43
C ILE A 409 -7.98 -3.80 -15.16
N ASN A 410 -8.07 -3.82 -16.49
CA ASN A 410 -7.16 -4.57 -17.36
C ASN A 410 -5.86 -3.81 -17.68
N TYR A 411 -5.87 -2.49 -17.48
CA TYR A 411 -4.80 -1.58 -17.84
C TYR A 411 -4.42 -0.70 -16.65
N PRO A 412 -3.16 -0.72 -16.19
CA PRO A 412 -2.70 0.07 -15.05
C PRO A 412 -2.49 1.55 -15.41
N VAL A 413 -3.54 2.27 -15.83
CA VAL A 413 -3.45 3.66 -16.31
C VAL A 413 -4.61 4.51 -15.79
N PHE A 414 -4.36 5.77 -15.43
CA PHE A 414 -5.39 6.74 -15.06
C PHE A 414 -5.00 8.13 -15.55
N GLY A 415 -5.90 9.11 -15.46
CA GLY A 415 -5.58 10.47 -15.87
C GLY A 415 -6.56 11.52 -15.38
N LEU A 416 -6.19 12.78 -15.54
CA LEU A 416 -7.03 13.93 -15.23
C LEU A 416 -6.84 15.00 -16.30
N LYS A 417 -7.96 15.51 -16.82
CA LYS A 417 -8.03 16.67 -17.69
C LYS A 417 -8.56 17.86 -16.90
N LYS A 418 -7.94 19.02 -17.06
CA LYS A 418 -8.48 20.31 -16.64
C LYS A 418 -8.18 21.42 -17.65
N GLY A 419 -9.22 22.09 -18.13
CA GLY A 419 -9.12 23.03 -19.24
C GLY A 419 -8.48 22.39 -20.48
N GLU A 420 -7.41 23.01 -20.98
CA GLU A 420 -6.66 22.62 -22.18
C GLU A 420 -5.41 21.76 -21.88
N LYS A 421 -5.29 21.25 -20.65
CA LYS A 421 -4.17 20.39 -20.26
C LYS A 421 -4.65 19.13 -19.54
N ALA A 422 -3.91 18.05 -19.70
CA ALA A 422 -4.20 16.79 -19.05
C ALA A 422 -2.90 16.04 -18.70
N PHE A 423 -2.98 15.16 -17.71
CA PHE A 423 -1.95 14.15 -17.51
C PHE A 423 -2.54 12.74 -17.61
N MET A 424 -1.70 11.80 -18.02
CA MET A 424 -1.95 10.37 -17.93
C MET A 424 -0.82 9.73 -17.12
N ALA A 425 -1.16 8.90 -16.14
CA ALA A 425 -0.21 8.18 -15.31
C ALA A 425 -0.32 6.68 -15.56
N VAL A 426 0.81 6.02 -15.82
CA VAL A 426 0.91 4.57 -15.96
C VAL A 426 1.61 4.01 -14.74
N ILE A 427 1.03 2.97 -14.12
CA ILE A 427 1.67 2.21 -13.04
C ILE A 427 2.57 1.16 -13.69
N GLU A 428 3.88 1.48 -13.79
CA GLU A 428 4.87 0.64 -14.48
C GLU A 428 5.33 -0.54 -13.62
N LYS A 429 5.49 -0.33 -12.31
CA LYS A 429 5.88 -1.35 -11.34
C LYS A 429 4.94 -1.29 -10.12
N GLY A 430 4.67 -2.44 -9.52
CA GLY A 430 3.73 -2.58 -8.39
C GLY A 430 2.25 -2.64 -8.80
N ALA A 431 1.93 -2.74 -10.09
CA ALA A 431 0.56 -2.82 -10.59
C ALA A 431 -0.30 -3.93 -9.94
N PRO A 432 0.20 -5.17 -9.69
CA PRO A 432 -0.58 -6.21 -8.99
C PRO A 432 -1.07 -5.83 -7.58
N TYR A 433 -0.37 -4.92 -6.92
CA TYR A 433 -0.70 -4.42 -5.58
C TYR A 433 -1.51 -3.13 -5.59
N ALA A 434 -1.65 -2.50 -6.75
CA ALA A 434 -2.23 -1.19 -6.87
C ALA A 434 -3.77 -1.23 -6.91
N ALA A 435 -4.35 -0.17 -6.38
CA ALA A 435 -5.71 0.25 -6.63
C ALA A 435 -5.69 1.69 -7.15
N ILE A 436 -6.59 2.00 -8.08
CA ILE A 436 -6.78 3.36 -8.57
C ILE A 436 -7.91 3.98 -7.76
N ARG A 437 -7.61 5.11 -7.12
CA ARG A 437 -8.55 5.87 -6.31
C ARG A 437 -8.81 7.22 -6.95
N ALA A 438 -10.09 7.55 -7.16
CA ALA A 438 -10.51 8.87 -7.63
C ALA A 438 -11.67 9.41 -6.79
N ASP A 439 -11.67 10.73 -6.60
CA ASP A 439 -12.70 11.44 -5.86
C ASP A 439 -12.97 12.81 -6.50
N ILE A 440 -14.13 13.37 -6.18
CA ILE A 440 -14.58 14.67 -6.66
C ILE A 440 -14.50 15.72 -5.54
N ALA A 441 -14.34 16.98 -5.93
CA ALA A 441 -14.44 18.08 -4.98
C ALA A 441 -15.84 18.15 -4.38
N GLY A 442 -15.94 18.57 -3.12
CA GLY A 442 -17.22 18.70 -2.42
C GLY A 442 -17.51 17.58 -1.43
N ARG A 443 -16.80 16.44 -1.52
CA ARG A 443 -17.05 15.28 -0.66
C ARG A 443 -16.23 15.28 0.63
N ASN A 444 -14.91 15.12 0.52
CA ASN A 444 -13.99 15.14 1.68
C ASN A 444 -13.12 16.40 1.74
N ASN A 445 -12.89 17.01 0.58
CA ASN A 445 -12.08 18.21 0.41
C ASN A 445 -12.63 19.02 -0.77
N SER A 446 -11.98 20.14 -1.10
CA SER A 446 -12.40 21.05 -2.16
C SER A 446 -11.74 20.76 -3.52
N TYR A 447 -11.18 19.57 -3.72
CA TYR A 447 -10.45 19.18 -4.92
C TYR A 447 -10.93 17.86 -5.50
N ASN A 448 -10.85 17.77 -6.82
CA ASN A 448 -10.97 16.54 -7.58
C ASN A 448 -9.57 15.94 -7.74
N ASN A 449 -9.42 14.65 -7.48
CA ASN A 449 -8.10 14.01 -7.49
C ASN A 449 -8.17 12.55 -7.89
N VAL A 450 -7.07 12.05 -8.47
CA VAL A 450 -6.88 10.65 -8.84
C VAL A 450 -5.45 10.24 -8.55
N SER A 451 -5.25 9.05 -7.98
CA SER A 451 -3.94 8.53 -7.61
C SER A 451 -3.96 7.01 -7.48
N ALA A 452 -2.77 6.42 -7.34
CA ALA A 452 -2.59 5.00 -7.06
C ALA A 452 -2.35 4.77 -5.55
N VAL A 453 -3.01 3.75 -5.01
CA VAL A 453 -2.80 3.21 -3.65
C VAL A 453 -2.22 1.81 -3.78
N PHE A 454 -1.07 1.55 -3.17
CA PHE A 454 -0.38 0.27 -3.22
C PHE A 454 -0.60 -0.46 -1.89
N ILE A 455 -1.23 -1.64 -1.95
CA ILE A 455 -1.50 -2.48 -0.77
C ILE A 455 -0.34 -3.46 -0.61
N THR A 456 0.62 -3.08 0.23
CA THR A 456 1.89 -3.77 0.44
C THR A 456 1.81 -4.89 1.47
N LEU A 457 0.72 -5.02 2.23
CA LEU A 457 0.56 -6.14 3.15
C LEU A 457 -0.89 -6.63 3.19
N ARG A 458 -1.17 -7.77 2.56
CA ARG A 458 -2.47 -8.43 2.65
C ARG A 458 -2.64 -9.10 4.01
N TYR A 459 -3.88 -9.09 4.49
CA TYR A 459 -4.30 -9.82 5.68
C TYR A 459 -5.67 -10.47 5.47
N THR A 460 -5.99 -11.43 6.31
CA THR A 460 -7.34 -11.98 6.50
C THR A 460 -7.66 -11.99 7.99
N VAL A 461 -8.94 -12.06 8.34
CA VAL A 461 -9.39 -12.14 9.73
C VAL A 461 -9.60 -13.60 10.10
N LEU A 462 -8.97 -14.04 11.18
CA LEU A 462 -9.29 -15.30 11.86
C LEU A 462 -10.26 -15.02 13.00
N GLU A 463 -11.42 -15.65 12.94
CA GLU A 463 -12.37 -15.68 14.05
C GLU A 463 -12.06 -16.89 14.93
N LEU A 464 -11.83 -16.63 16.22
CA LEU A 464 -11.54 -17.62 17.26
C LEU A 464 -12.66 -17.61 18.30
N GLY A 465 -13.41 -18.70 18.33
CA GLY A 465 -14.54 -18.94 19.24
C GLY A 465 -15.56 -19.86 18.58
N ASP A 466 -16.04 -20.88 19.29
CA ASP A 466 -17.12 -21.77 18.84
C ASP A 466 -18.04 -22.05 20.04
N GLY A 467 -19.25 -21.48 20.02
CA GLY A 467 -20.27 -21.63 21.08
C GLY A 467 -21.03 -20.33 21.42
N GLU A 468 -22.32 -20.45 21.78
CA GLU A 468 -23.22 -19.34 22.13
C GLU A 468 -22.74 -18.49 23.34
N ASP A 469 -21.79 -18.99 24.13
CA ASP A 469 -21.33 -18.39 25.40
C ASP A 469 -19.89 -17.81 25.37
N PHE A 470 -19.19 -17.82 24.24
CA PHE A 470 -17.83 -17.26 24.13
C PHE A 470 -17.78 -16.01 23.24
N GLU A 471 -17.11 -14.95 23.70
CA GLU A 471 -16.81 -13.79 22.86
C GLU A 471 -15.99 -14.23 21.64
N ILE A 472 -16.51 -13.95 20.43
CA ILE A 472 -15.79 -14.18 19.18
C ILE A 472 -14.61 -13.21 19.13
N SER A 473 -13.40 -13.71 19.36
CA SER A 473 -12.19 -12.92 19.20
C SER A 473 -11.74 -12.92 17.73
N LYS A 474 -11.51 -11.74 17.16
CA LYS A 474 -11.06 -11.57 15.76
C LYS A 474 -9.59 -11.17 15.74
N MET A 475 -8.76 -11.87 14.96
CA MET A 475 -7.33 -11.57 14.81
C MET A 475 -6.94 -11.47 13.35
N ASN A 476 -6.20 -10.43 12.97
CA ASN A 476 -5.61 -10.36 11.63
C ASN A 476 -4.45 -11.35 11.52
N ILE A 477 -4.44 -12.13 10.45
CA ILE A 477 -3.30 -12.90 9.97
C ILE A 477 -2.79 -12.20 8.72
N TYR A 478 -1.51 -11.83 8.71
CA TYR A 478 -0.86 -11.17 7.59
C TYR A 478 -0.13 -12.18 6.69
N GLN A 479 0.13 -11.79 5.44
CA GLN A 479 1.07 -12.50 4.56
C GLN A 479 2.46 -12.64 5.21
N ALA A 480 3.23 -13.65 4.80
CA ALA A 480 4.46 -14.05 5.50
C ALA A 480 5.65 -13.08 5.32
N ARG A 481 5.70 -12.34 4.20
CA ARG A 481 6.67 -11.27 3.92
C ARG A 481 6.01 -10.13 3.16
N MET A 482 6.63 -8.95 3.16
CA MET A 482 6.26 -7.86 2.26
C MET A 482 6.56 -8.26 0.80
N PRO A 483 5.84 -7.70 -0.19
CA PRO A 483 6.11 -7.94 -1.60
C PRO A 483 7.49 -7.43 -1.99
N GLU A 484 8.11 -8.11 -2.94
CA GLU A 484 9.39 -7.72 -3.52
C GLU A 484 9.19 -6.78 -4.72
N GLY A 485 10.20 -5.95 -5.01
CA GLY A 485 10.20 -5.02 -6.14
C GLY A 485 9.65 -3.61 -5.84
N ASP A 486 9.89 -2.70 -6.78
CA ASP A 486 9.58 -1.28 -6.62
C ASP A 486 8.12 -0.94 -6.95
N ILE A 487 7.69 0.23 -6.46
CA ILE A 487 6.54 0.96 -6.98
C ILE A 487 7.05 2.01 -7.96
N GLN A 488 6.44 2.10 -9.16
CA GLN A 488 6.82 3.11 -10.16
C GLN A 488 5.61 3.64 -10.93
N LEU A 489 5.48 4.96 -10.97
CA LEU A 489 4.48 5.70 -11.76
C LEU A 489 5.20 6.54 -12.82
N ARG A 490 4.69 6.51 -14.06
CA ARG A 490 5.17 7.36 -15.16
C ARG A 490 4.06 8.29 -15.60
N TYR A 491 4.30 9.60 -15.49
CA TYR A 491 3.37 10.65 -15.87
C TYR A 491 3.72 11.20 -17.25
N PHE A 492 2.71 11.26 -18.10
CA PHE A 492 2.74 11.85 -19.44
C PHE A 492 1.85 13.09 -19.45
N PHE A 493 2.33 14.18 -20.06
CA PHE A 493 1.60 15.43 -20.15
C PHE A 493 1.03 15.64 -21.55
N LEU A 494 -0.23 16.05 -21.63
CA LEU A 494 -0.98 16.27 -22.86
C LEU A 494 -1.56 17.69 -22.87
N ASN A 495 -1.62 18.33 -24.04
CA ASN A 495 -2.00 19.73 -24.20
C ASN A 495 -2.90 19.95 -25.42
N GLY A 496 -3.72 21.00 -25.36
CA GLY A 496 -4.62 21.45 -26.43
C GLY A 496 -5.55 20.33 -26.89
N ASP A 497 -5.70 20.17 -28.21
CA ASP A 497 -6.58 19.16 -28.82
C ASP A 497 -6.24 17.70 -28.44
N LYS A 498 -5.04 17.44 -27.92
CA LYS A 498 -4.63 16.11 -27.43
C LYS A 498 -4.87 15.92 -25.93
N ALA A 499 -5.24 16.98 -25.19
CA ALA A 499 -5.51 16.92 -23.76
C ALA A 499 -6.90 16.33 -23.47
N ASP A 500 -7.21 15.18 -24.06
CA ASP A 500 -8.47 14.47 -23.85
C ASP A 500 -8.25 12.95 -23.70
N TYR A 501 -9.31 12.21 -23.39
CA TYR A 501 -9.25 10.76 -23.18
C TYR A 501 -8.85 10.00 -24.46
N VAL A 502 -9.10 10.57 -25.65
CA VAL A 502 -8.67 10.00 -26.92
C VAL A 502 -7.15 10.14 -27.07
N GLY A 503 -6.61 11.32 -26.74
CA GLY A 503 -5.19 11.58 -26.65
C GLY A 503 -4.50 10.71 -25.61
N MET A 504 -5.11 10.52 -24.43
CA MET A 504 -4.61 9.58 -23.42
C MET A 504 -4.58 8.14 -23.97
N ALA A 505 -5.66 7.69 -24.62
CA ALA A 505 -5.72 6.34 -25.21
C ALA A 505 -4.64 6.14 -26.30
N HIS A 506 -4.43 7.12 -27.18
CA HIS A 506 -3.35 7.07 -28.18
C HIS A 506 -1.98 7.08 -27.52
N LYS A 507 -1.76 7.90 -26.49
CA LYS A 507 -0.47 7.95 -25.79
C LYS A 507 -0.18 6.64 -25.05
N TYR A 508 -1.20 6.00 -24.48
CA TYR A 508 -1.05 4.69 -23.85
C TYR A 508 -0.79 3.58 -24.89
N GLN A 509 -1.45 3.66 -26.06
CA GLN A 509 -1.17 2.77 -27.18
C GLN A 509 0.28 2.90 -27.66
N GLU A 510 0.78 4.13 -27.84
CA GLU A 510 2.18 4.40 -28.18
C GLU A 510 3.12 3.81 -27.12
N TYR A 511 2.83 4.06 -25.83
CA TYR A 511 3.60 3.50 -24.73
C TYR A 511 3.66 1.97 -24.75
N LEU A 512 2.53 1.29 -24.96
CA LEU A 512 2.49 -0.17 -25.04
C LEU A 512 3.26 -0.68 -26.26
N ALA A 513 3.11 -0.03 -27.41
CA ALA A 513 3.83 -0.38 -28.63
C ALA A 513 5.34 -0.25 -28.45
N ASP A 514 5.82 0.82 -27.82
CA ASP A 514 7.24 1.04 -27.55
C ASP A 514 7.77 0.09 -26.46
N LYS A 515 7.02 -0.10 -25.37
CA LYS A 515 7.43 -0.99 -24.26
C LYS A 515 7.60 -2.43 -24.70
N PHE A 516 6.65 -2.92 -25.49
CA PHE A 516 6.57 -4.33 -25.88
C PHE A 516 6.99 -4.58 -27.33
N GLN A 517 7.46 -3.55 -28.04
CA GLN A 517 7.85 -3.63 -29.46
C GLN A 517 6.71 -4.19 -30.34
N LEU A 518 5.46 -3.81 -30.04
CA LEU A 518 4.29 -4.33 -30.73
C LEU A 518 4.21 -3.81 -32.17
N GLN A 519 3.87 -4.70 -33.09
CA GLN A 519 3.68 -4.35 -34.49
C GLN A 519 2.21 -4.11 -34.80
N ARG A 520 1.94 -3.07 -35.59
CA ARG A 520 0.59 -2.81 -36.08
C ARG A 520 0.15 -3.94 -37.00
N LEU A 521 -0.95 -4.60 -36.65
CA LEU A 521 -1.56 -5.62 -37.49
C LEU A 521 -1.95 -5.04 -38.86
N GLN A 522 -1.75 -5.84 -39.91
CA GLN A 522 -2.17 -5.46 -41.25
C GLN A 522 -3.70 -5.38 -41.32
N LYS A 523 -4.20 -4.35 -41.99
CA LYS A 523 -5.63 -4.19 -42.19
C LYS A 523 -6.13 -5.31 -43.12
N THR A 524 -6.99 -6.19 -42.61
CA THR A 524 -7.68 -7.19 -43.42
C THR A 524 -9.00 -6.64 -43.96
N GLU A 525 -9.47 -7.13 -45.11
CA GLU A 525 -10.77 -6.74 -45.68
C GLU A 525 -11.96 -7.26 -44.87
N GLN A 526 -11.80 -8.41 -44.20
CA GLN A 526 -12.79 -8.99 -43.30
C GLN A 526 -12.19 -9.17 -41.91
N MET A 527 -12.84 -8.62 -40.88
CA MET A 527 -12.47 -8.88 -39.50
C MET A 527 -12.79 -10.34 -39.13
N PRO A 528 -11.95 -11.01 -38.32
CA PRO A 528 -12.21 -12.37 -37.89
C PRO A 528 -13.47 -12.44 -37.03
N PHE A 529 -14.35 -13.38 -37.36
CA PHE A 529 -15.51 -13.72 -36.56
C PHE A 529 -15.14 -14.87 -35.61
N VAL A 530 -14.96 -14.54 -34.33
CA VAL A 530 -14.68 -15.54 -33.30
C VAL A 530 -15.98 -16.25 -32.93
N LEU A 531 -16.11 -17.51 -33.33
CA LEU A 531 -17.21 -18.39 -32.97
C LEU A 531 -16.82 -19.23 -31.75
N GLU A 532 -17.45 -19.00 -30.61
CA GLU A 532 -17.33 -19.91 -29.46
C GLU A 532 -18.41 -20.98 -29.49
N VAL A 533 -18.00 -22.26 -29.49
CA VAL A 533 -18.92 -23.40 -29.35
C VAL A 533 -18.68 -24.10 -28.02
N LEU A 534 -19.74 -24.20 -27.21
CA LEU A 534 -19.74 -25.00 -25.98
C LEU A 534 -20.16 -26.44 -26.30
N ALA A 535 -19.20 -27.35 -26.36
CA ALA A 535 -19.41 -28.71 -26.81
C ALA A 535 -20.16 -29.57 -25.77
N ALA A 536 -19.76 -29.53 -24.50
CA ALA A 536 -20.41 -30.31 -23.44
C ALA A 536 -20.33 -29.63 -22.07
N ILE A 537 -21.32 -29.91 -21.22
CA ILE A 537 -21.42 -29.44 -19.82
C ILE A 537 -21.60 -30.61 -18.85
N ASP A 538 -21.26 -30.42 -17.57
CA ASP A 538 -21.64 -31.38 -16.53
C ASP A 538 -23.00 -31.02 -15.92
N GLU A 539 -23.90 -32.01 -15.82
CA GLU A 539 -25.24 -31.86 -15.29
C GLU A 539 -25.48 -32.90 -14.18
N GLN A 540 -26.21 -32.54 -13.13
CA GLN A 540 -26.68 -33.52 -12.15
C GLN A 540 -28.02 -34.12 -12.60
N LYS A 541 -28.05 -35.44 -12.75
CA LYS A 541 -29.27 -36.20 -13.04
C LYS A 541 -29.43 -37.40 -12.12
N PRO A 542 -30.68 -37.78 -11.78
CA PRO A 542 -30.93 -39.03 -11.10
C PRO A 542 -30.61 -40.20 -12.04
N VAL A 543 -29.61 -41.00 -11.69
CA VAL A 543 -29.29 -42.26 -12.36
C VAL A 543 -29.64 -43.38 -11.39
N MET A 544 -30.65 -44.18 -11.74
CA MET A 544 -31.22 -45.20 -10.84
C MET A 544 -31.63 -44.64 -9.46
N GLY A 545 -32.22 -43.43 -9.44
CA GLY A 545 -32.68 -42.76 -8.22
C GLY A 545 -31.57 -42.07 -7.40
N ILE A 546 -30.30 -42.22 -7.78
CA ILE A 546 -29.16 -41.58 -7.10
C ILE A 546 -28.69 -40.39 -7.95
N PRO A 547 -28.58 -39.17 -7.39
CA PRO A 547 -28.00 -38.04 -8.10
C PRO A 547 -26.55 -38.34 -8.53
N ARG A 548 -26.30 -38.36 -9.84
CA ARG A 548 -24.97 -38.55 -10.43
C ARG A 548 -24.65 -37.37 -11.34
N ARG A 549 -23.38 -36.98 -11.39
CA ARG A 549 -22.87 -36.06 -12.42
C ARG A 549 -22.71 -36.83 -13.72
N VAL A 550 -23.36 -36.36 -14.76
CA VAL A 550 -23.23 -36.88 -16.13
C VAL A 550 -22.79 -35.75 -17.04
N VAL A 551 -21.96 -36.06 -18.03
CA VAL A 551 -21.62 -35.08 -19.07
C VAL A 551 -22.73 -35.11 -20.11
N LYS A 552 -23.28 -33.94 -20.42
CA LYS A 552 -24.32 -33.77 -21.46
C LYS A 552 -23.66 -33.10 -22.67
N PRO A 553 -23.63 -33.78 -23.83
CA PRO A 553 -23.21 -33.14 -25.07
C PRO A 553 -24.26 -32.10 -25.48
N LEU A 554 -23.79 -30.94 -25.93
CA LEU A 554 -24.59 -29.84 -26.46
C LEU A 554 -24.35 -29.68 -27.97
N THR A 555 -23.10 -29.81 -28.42
CA THR A 555 -22.75 -29.73 -29.84
C THR A 555 -21.60 -30.70 -30.14
N THR A 556 -21.88 -31.68 -30.98
CA THR A 556 -20.94 -32.73 -31.41
C THR A 556 -19.95 -32.22 -32.46
N TYR A 557 -18.87 -32.97 -32.73
CA TYR A 557 -17.87 -32.56 -33.74
C TYR A 557 -18.46 -32.50 -35.15
N ARG A 558 -19.39 -33.40 -35.48
CA ARG A 558 -20.11 -33.35 -36.77
C ARG A 558 -21.03 -32.14 -36.87
N GLU A 559 -21.73 -31.78 -35.80
CA GLU A 559 -22.59 -30.59 -35.77
C GLU A 559 -21.78 -29.29 -35.84
N ILE A 560 -20.62 -29.22 -35.18
CA ILE A 560 -19.70 -28.07 -35.30
C ILE A 560 -19.34 -27.83 -36.76
N ARG A 561 -18.97 -28.89 -37.48
CA ARG A 561 -18.69 -28.80 -38.92
C ARG A 561 -19.90 -28.25 -39.70
N SER A 562 -21.09 -28.80 -39.47
CA SER A 562 -22.32 -28.34 -40.15
C SER A 562 -22.66 -26.87 -39.85
N ILE A 563 -22.47 -26.42 -38.61
CA ILE A 563 -22.64 -25.00 -38.24
C ILE A 563 -21.69 -24.12 -39.03
N ILE A 564 -20.43 -24.52 -39.16
CA ILE A 564 -19.43 -23.77 -39.92
C ILE A 564 -19.75 -23.75 -41.41
N GLU A 565 -20.14 -24.89 -41.99
CA GLU A 565 -20.60 -24.98 -43.38
C GLU A 565 -21.78 -24.03 -43.63
N ASP A 566 -22.77 -24.01 -42.74
CA ASP A 566 -23.92 -23.12 -42.81
C ASP A 566 -23.53 -21.64 -42.71
N LEU A 567 -22.64 -21.27 -41.78
CA LEU A 567 -22.15 -19.89 -41.65
C LEU A 567 -21.42 -19.43 -42.91
N LYS A 568 -20.59 -20.30 -43.49
CA LYS A 568 -19.88 -20.02 -44.75
C LYS A 568 -20.83 -19.88 -45.93
N LEU A 569 -21.85 -20.73 -46.04
CA LEU A 569 -22.91 -20.61 -47.06
C LEU A 569 -23.66 -19.28 -46.95
N ASN A 570 -23.77 -18.71 -45.74
CA ASN A 570 -24.37 -17.40 -45.49
C ASN A 570 -23.37 -16.23 -45.58
N GLY A 571 -22.15 -16.45 -46.07
CA GLY A 571 -21.16 -15.42 -46.36
C GLY A 571 -20.19 -15.08 -45.22
N ILE A 572 -20.23 -15.80 -44.09
CA ILE A 572 -19.26 -15.62 -42.99
C ILE A 572 -18.05 -16.52 -43.28
N THR A 573 -17.03 -15.96 -43.92
CA THR A 573 -15.89 -16.75 -44.42
C THR A 573 -14.63 -16.67 -43.56
N ASN A 574 -14.43 -15.59 -42.79
CA ASN A 574 -13.29 -15.43 -41.89
C ASN A 574 -13.67 -15.84 -40.45
N ILE A 575 -13.62 -17.14 -40.16
CA ILE A 575 -14.02 -17.70 -38.85
C ILE A 575 -12.78 -18.12 -38.07
N THR A 576 -12.76 -17.76 -36.78
CA THR A 576 -11.85 -18.34 -35.78
C THR A 576 -12.71 -19.12 -34.79
N LEU A 577 -12.44 -20.41 -34.59
CA LEU A 577 -13.24 -21.28 -33.74
C LEU A 577 -12.61 -21.40 -32.36
N ARG A 578 -13.33 -20.99 -31.31
CA ARG A 578 -13.01 -21.32 -29.92
C ARG A 578 -13.88 -22.47 -29.46
N LEU A 579 -13.28 -23.53 -28.93
CA LEU A 579 -14.00 -24.74 -28.55
C LEU A 579 -13.93 -24.99 -27.04
N SER A 580 -15.04 -24.72 -26.35
CA SER A 580 -15.20 -24.89 -24.90
C SER A 580 -15.84 -26.25 -24.58
N GLY A 581 -15.41 -26.88 -23.49
CA GLY A 581 -16.03 -28.14 -23.00
C GLY A 581 -15.79 -29.40 -23.87
N TRP A 582 -14.78 -29.38 -24.74
CA TRP A 582 -14.38 -30.52 -25.58
C TRP A 582 -13.63 -31.63 -24.81
N SER A 583 -12.92 -31.23 -23.75
CA SER A 583 -12.11 -32.12 -22.93
C SER A 583 -12.99 -32.96 -22.00
N ALA A 584 -12.50 -34.14 -21.63
CA ALA A 584 -13.21 -35.09 -20.79
C ALA A 584 -13.69 -34.43 -19.50
N GLY A 585 -14.99 -34.59 -19.21
CA GLY A 585 -15.66 -33.92 -18.10
C GLY A 585 -16.44 -32.66 -18.49
N GLY A 586 -16.40 -32.24 -19.76
CA GLY A 586 -17.14 -31.08 -20.29
C GLY A 586 -16.48 -29.75 -19.94
N GLU A 587 -17.26 -28.68 -19.84
CA GLU A 587 -16.81 -27.34 -19.44
C GLU A 587 -15.95 -27.35 -18.16
N LYS A 588 -16.42 -28.07 -17.12
CA LYS A 588 -15.68 -28.37 -15.89
C LYS A 588 -14.87 -29.66 -16.05
N HIS A 589 -13.91 -29.65 -16.96
CA HIS A 589 -13.09 -30.81 -17.34
C HIS A 589 -12.22 -31.35 -16.18
N TYR A 590 -11.70 -32.56 -16.36
CA TYR A 590 -10.60 -33.08 -15.53
C TYR A 590 -9.32 -32.27 -15.75
N PHE A 591 -8.48 -32.15 -14.72
CA PHE A 591 -7.21 -31.44 -14.81
C PHE A 591 -6.42 -31.84 -16.07
N PRO A 592 -5.95 -30.88 -16.90
CA PRO A 592 -5.30 -31.21 -18.16
C PRO A 592 -3.87 -31.71 -17.91
N ASP A 593 -3.69 -33.03 -17.94
CA ASP A 593 -2.39 -33.71 -17.92
C ASP A 593 -1.99 -34.28 -19.29
N ARG A 594 -2.98 -34.53 -20.15
CA ARG A 594 -2.85 -35.03 -21.52
C ARG A 594 -4.14 -34.76 -22.30
N VAL A 595 -4.14 -34.98 -23.61
CA VAL A 595 -5.34 -34.82 -24.43
C VAL A 595 -6.34 -35.92 -24.12
N ARG A 596 -7.51 -35.54 -23.58
CA ARG A 596 -8.61 -36.46 -23.26
C ARG A 596 -9.90 -35.95 -23.89
N LEU A 597 -10.35 -36.55 -24.99
CA LEU A 597 -11.60 -36.18 -25.63
C LEU A 597 -12.82 -36.63 -24.81
N GLU A 598 -13.85 -35.79 -24.75
CA GLU A 598 -15.12 -36.15 -24.13
C GLU A 598 -15.87 -37.20 -24.98
N LYS A 599 -16.13 -38.37 -24.36
CA LYS A 599 -16.68 -39.55 -25.05
C LYS A 599 -18.11 -39.36 -25.54
N SER A 600 -18.86 -38.45 -24.91
CA SER A 600 -20.24 -38.18 -25.28
C SER A 600 -20.39 -37.27 -26.51
N LEU A 601 -19.32 -36.64 -26.98
CA LEU A 601 -19.36 -35.78 -28.16
C LEU A 601 -19.38 -36.59 -29.46
N ASP A 602 -18.31 -37.34 -29.74
CA ASP A 602 -18.15 -38.15 -30.95
C ASP A 602 -16.85 -38.98 -30.83
N SER A 603 -16.50 -39.75 -31.87
CA SER A 603 -15.27 -40.57 -31.85
C SER A 603 -14.00 -39.74 -32.07
N LYS A 604 -12.84 -40.28 -31.67
CA LYS A 604 -11.52 -39.67 -31.99
C LYS A 604 -11.34 -39.43 -33.49
N LYS A 605 -11.83 -40.35 -34.33
CA LYS A 605 -11.80 -40.22 -35.79
C LYS A 605 -12.65 -39.06 -36.30
N ASP A 606 -13.77 -38.77 -35.64
CA ASP A 606 -14.61 -37.61 -36.00
C ASP A 606 -13.93 -36.30 -35.60
N PHE A 607 -13.23 -36.28 -34.46
CA PHE A 607 -12.39 -35.13 -34.08
C PHE A 607 -11.26 -34.89 -35.09
N GLU A 608 -10.51 -35.93 -35.47
CA GLU A 608 -9.46 -35.84 -36.50
C GLU A 608 -10.03 -35.33 -37.84
N LYS A 609 -11.23 -35.77 -38.24
CA LYS A 609 -11.93 -35.23 -39.44
C LYS A 609 -12.32 -33.77 -39.30
N LEU A 610 -12.72 -33.33 -38.11
CA LEU A 610 -13.00 -31.93 -37.85
C LEU A 610 -11.71 -31.11 -38.00
N LEU A 611 -10.61 -31.54 -37.38
CA LEU A 611 -9.31 -30.87 -37.50
C LEU A 611 -8.86 -30.76 -38.96
N GLN A 612 -8.98 -31.84 -39.73
CA GLN A 612 -8.65 -31.84 -41.15
C GLN A 612 -9.52 -30.85 -41.93
N TYR A 613 -10.83 -30.86 -41.72
CA TYR A 613 -11.75 -29.93 -42.37
C TYR A 613 -11.41 -28.47 -42.04
N LEU A 614 -11.16 -28.16 -40.77
CA LEU A 614 -10.81 -26.80 -40.35
C LEU A 614 -9.48 -26.35 -40.99
N ALA A 615 -8.48 -27.23 -41.05
CA ALA A 615 -7.21 -26.94 -41.72
C ALA A 615 -7.38 -26.72 -43.23
N GLU A 616 -8.19 -27.54 -43.92
CA GLU A 616 -8.50 -27.38 -45.35
C GLU A 616 -9.20 -26.05 -45.66
N GLU A 617 -10.05 -25.59 -44.72
CA GLU A 617 -10.80 -24.34 -44.84
C GLU A 617 -10.04 -23.11 -44.29
N GLY A 618 -8.83 -23.29 -43.76
CA GLY A 618 -8.03 -22.22 -43.15
C GLY A 618 -8.65 -21.63 -41.87
N ILE A 619 -9.44 -22.42 -41.13
CA ILE A 619 -10.08 -22.02 -39.88
C ILE A 619 -9.22 -22.49 -38.71
N GLU A 620 -8.82 -21.55 -37.87
CA GLU A 620 -8.08 -21.89 -36.66
C GLU A 620 -9.01 -22.35 -35.55
N LEU A 621 -8.61 -23.43 -34.87
CA LEU A 621 -9.29 -23.95 -33.69
C LEU A 621 -8.47 -23.64 -32.46
N TYR A 622 -9.06 -22.96 -31.48
CA TYR A 622 -8.50 -22.72 -30.16
C TYR A 622 -9.25 -23.59 -29.13
N PRO A 623 -8.74 -24.77 -28.76
CA PRO A 623 -9.34 -25.58 -27.71
C PRO A 623 -9.15 -24.91 -26.36
N ASP A 624 -10.25 -24.72 -25.64
CA ASP A 624 -10.26 -24.00 -24.37
C ASP A 624 -9.98 -24.94 -23.18
N LEU A 625 -9.07 -24.53 -22.32
CA LEU A 625 -8.65 -25.27 -21.12
C LEU A 625 -8.44 -24.34 -19.91
N SER A 626 -8.65 -24.91 -18.72
CA SER A 626 -8.36 -24.30 -17.44
C SER A 626 -7.22 -25.03 -16.73
N PHE A 627 -6.07 -24.35 -16.57
CA PHE A 627 -4.96 -24.80 -15.74
C PHE A 627 -4.95 -24.14 -14.36
N MET A 628 -5.45 -22.90 -14.24
CA MET A 628 -5.44 -22.15 -12.98
C MET A 628 -6.48 -22.65 -11.97
N ASN A 629 -7.61 -23.17 -12.46
CA ASN A 629 -8.70 -23.66 -11.63
C ASN A 629 -8.94 -25.15 -11.88
N VAL A 630 -8.89 -25.94 -10.81
CA VAL A 630 -9.12 -27.39 -10.85
C VAL A 630 -10.54 -27.71 -10.40
N TYR A 631 -11.35 -28.23 -11.34
CA TYR A 631 -12.72 -28.68 -11.06
C TYR A 631 -12.78 -30.14 -10.62
N LYS A 632 -11.97 -30.99 -11.26
CA LYS A 632 -11.91 -32.43 -11.09
C LYS A 632 -10.46 -32.87 -11.28
N ASN A 633 -9.94 -33.72 -10.41
CA ASN A 633 -8.66 -34.40 -10.59
C ASN A 633 -8.79 -35.90 -10.27
N THR A 634 -7.76 -36.64 -10.62
CA THR A 634 -7.61 -38.09 -10.50
C THR A 634 -6.29 -38.38 -9.78
N MET A 635 -6.08 -39.63 -9.34
CA MET A 635 -4.87 -39.98 -8.61
C MET A 635 -3.59 -39.97 -9.47
N PHE A 636 -3.72 -39.95 -10.80
CA PHE A 636 -2.63 -40.17 -11.75
C PHE A 636 -2.54 -39.09 -12.84
N ASP A 637 -3.10 -37.90 -12.62
CA ASP A 637 -2.98 -36.75 -13.53
C ASP A 637 -1.90 -35.74 -13.08
N GLY A 638 -1.01 -36.15 -12.18
CA GLY A 638 0.09 -35.32 -11.68
C GLY A 638 -0.32 -34.24 -10.68
N TYR A 639 -1.61 -33.88 -10.59
CA TYR A 639 -2.04 -32.81 -9.69
C TYR A 639 -2.29 -33.30 -8.25
N ASN A 640 -1.36 -32.96 -7.36
CA ASN A 640 -1.48 -33.20 -5.92
C ASN A 640 -1.98 -31.95 -5.19
N THR A 641 -3.23 -31.97 -4.71
CA THR A 641 -3.85 -30.84 -3.99
C THR A 641 -3.02 -30.31 -2.82
N ARG A 642 -2.27 -31.14 -2.09
CA ARG A 642 -1.49 -30.64 -0.94
C ARG A 642 -0.25 -29.86 -1.37
N LYS A 643 0.38 -30.28 -2.47
CA LYS A 643 1.64 -29.71 -3.00
C LYS A 643 1.36 -28.52 -3.93
N HIS A 644 0.39 -28.65 -4.82
CA HIS A 644 0.23 -27.78 -5.99
C HIS A 644 -0.87 -26.71 -5.83
N ASN A 645 -1.79 -26.87 -4.87
CA ASN A 645 -2.84 -25.89 -4.62
C ASN A 645 -2.27 -24.69 -3.85
N ALA A 646 -2.68 -23.48 -4.24
CA ALA A 646 -2.40 -22.26 -3.51
C ALA A 646 -2.99 -22.29 -2.09
N ARG A 647 -2.49 -21.44 -1.20
CA ARG A 647 -3.00 -21.31 0.17
C ARG A 647 -3.64 -19.95 0.39
N PHE A 648 -4.71 -19.94 1.18
CA PHE A 648 -5.23 -18.72 1.78
C PHE A 648 -4.23 -18.16 2.79
N ILE A 649 -4.35 -16.89 3.16
CA ILE A 649 -3.50 -16.28 4.20
C ILE A 649 -3.64 -17.03 5.54
N ASN A 650 -4.84 -17.56 5.84
CA ASN A 650 -5.07 -18.43 6.99
C ASN A 650 -4.54 -19.87 6.85
N LYS A 651 -3.71 -20.14 5.82
CA LYS A 651 -2.99 -21.41 5.55
C LYS A 651 -3.88 -22.56 5.05
N LYS A 652 -5.19 -22.39 4.97
CA LYS A 652 -6.11 -23.36 4.37
C LYS A 652 -5.89 -23.42 2.85
N LEU A 653 -6.33 -24.51 2.21
CA LEU A 653 -6.27 -24.64 0.75
C LEU A 653 -7.17 -23.57 0.12
N ALA A 654 -6.62 -22.78 -0.80
CA ALA A 654 -7.36 -21.75 -1.52
C ALA A 654 -8.34 -22.37 -2.51
N TYR A 655 -9.54 -21.79 -2.61
CA TYR A 655 -10.57 -22.21 -3.53
C TYR A 655 -11.53 -21.08 -3.89
N ILE A 656 -12.17 -21.19 -5.05
CA ILE A 656 -13.29 -20.33 -5.46
C ILE A 656 -14.59 -21.14 -5.36
N PRO A 657 -15.53 -20.77 -4.48
CA PRO A 657 -16.81 -21.47 -4.39
C PRO A 657 -17.68 -21.22 -5.62
N ASP A 658 -18.71 -22.06 -5.78
CA ASP A 658 -19.84 -21.76 -6.64
C ASP A 658 -20.89 -21.02 -5.78
N TYR A 659 -21.48 -19.96 -6.33
CA TYR A 659 -22.51 -19.18 -5.62
C TYR A 659 -23.91 -19.58 -6.09
N ASN A 660 -24.88 -19.51 -5.17
CA ASN A 660 -26.28 -19.59 -5.52
C ASN A 660 -26.70 -18.25 -6.13
N VAL A 661 -27.08 -18.25 -7.40
CA VAL A 661 -27.49 -17.04 -8.15
C VAL A 661 -28.70 -16.32 -7.56
N ALA A 662 -29.53 -17.00 -6.75
CA ALA A 662 -30.71 -16.40 -6.12
C ALA A 662 -30.40 -15.74 -4.77
N THR A 663 -29.46 -16.28 -4.00
CA THR A 663 -29.11 -15.76 -2.65
C THR A 663 -27.79 -15.02 -2.62
N TYR A 664 -26.98 -15.13 -3.67
CA TYR A 664 -25.59 -14.68 -3.75
C TYR A 664 -24.67 -15.28 -2.67
N GLN A 665 -25.11 -16.34 -1.99
CA GLN A 665 -24.33 -17.04 -0.96
C GLN A 665 -23.60 -18.25 -1.55
N GLU A 666 -22.54 -18.71 -0.88
CA GLU A 666 -21.82 -19.94 -1.21
C GLU A 666 -22.82 -21.09 -1.27
N SER A 667 -22.74 -21.87 -2.35
CA SER A 667 -23.54 -23.07 -2.50
C SER A 667 -23.16 -24.10 -1.42
N GLU A 668 -24.16 -24.60 -0.69
CA GLU A 668 -24.00 -25.66 0.32
C GLU A 668 -23.33 -26.94 -0.23
N ALA A 669 -23.33 -27.11 -1.55
CA ALA A 669 -22.61 -28.17 -2.21
C ALA A 669 -21.09 -27.92 -2.19
N LYS A 670 -20.45 -28.03 -1.01
CA LYS A 670 -18.98 -27.89 -0.78
C LYS A 670 -18.10 -28.65 -1.79
N ARG A 671 -18.64 -29.68 -2.45
CA ARG A 671 -18.04 -30.43 -3.59
C ARG A 671 -18.01 -29.65 -4.93
N ARG A 672 -18.31 -28.35 -4.92
CA ARG A 672 -18.30 -27.45 -6.09
C ARG A 672 -17.22 -26.37 -6.00
N ARG A 673 -16.37 -26.42 -4.98
CA ARG A 673 -15.22 -25.51 -4.83
C ARG A 673 -14.18 -25.80 -5.89
N ARG A 674 -13.80 -24.76 -6.65
CA ARG A 674 -12.71 -24.79 -7.63
C ARG A 674 -11.40 -24.57 -6.90
N GLN A 675 -10.51 -25.55 -6.97
CA GLN A 675 -9.18 -25.44 -6.37
C GLN A 675 -8.31 -24.48 -7.20
N ILE A 676 -7.55 -23.61 -6.53
CA ILE A 676 -6.66 -22.65 -7.19
C ILE A 676 -5.25 -23.26 -7.26
N VAL A 677 -4.71 -23.37 -8.47
CA VAL A 677 -3.33 -23.83 -8.69
C VAL A 677 -2.35 -22.72 -8.33
N SER A 678 -1.30 -23.06 -7.59
CA SER A 678 -0.21 -22.13 -7.28
C SER A 678 0.55 -21.76 -8.58
N PRO A 679 0.76 -20.46 -8.87
CA PRO A 679 1.34 -19.99 -10.13
C PRO A 679 2.67 -20.66 -10.51
N VAL A 680 3.53 -20.94 -9.52
CA VAL A 680 4.85 -21.59 -9.70
C VAL A 680 4.78 -22.94 -10.44
N TYR A 681 3.64 -23.62 -10.43
CA TYR A 681 3.48 -24.91 -11.11
C TYR A 681 2.79 -24.82 -12.48
N LEU A 682 2.32 -23.64 -12.90
CA LEU A 682 1.58 -23.51 -14.16
C LEU A 682 2.42 -23.94 -15.37
N LYS A 683 3.68 -23.50 -15.40
CA LYS A 683 4.64 -23.85 -16.45
C LYS A 683 4.87 -25.35 -16.58
N GLU A 684 5.11 -26.03 -15.45
CA GLU A 684 5.24 -27.50 -15.39
C GLU A 684 3.99 -28.20 -15.96
N PHE A 685 2.79 -27.79 -15.54
CA PHE A 685 1.56 -28.45 -15.98
C PHE A 685 1.22 -28.21 -17.45
N VAL A 686 1.41 -26.99 -17.93
CA VAL A 686 1.16 -26.69 -19.34
C VAL A 686 2.14 -27.45 -20.21
N ASN A 687 3.45 -27.46 -19.88
CA ASN A 687 4.44 -28.18 -20.67
C ASN A 687 4.16 -29.69 -20.74
N ASN A 688 3.83 -30.31 -19.61
CA ASN A 688 3.45 -31.73 -19.58
C ASN A 688 2.22 -32.02 -20.46
N TYR A 689 1.22 -31.12 -20.46
CA TYR A 689 0.06 -31.25 -21.33
C TYR A 689 0.44 -31.09 -22.82
N ILE A 690 1.29 -30.11 -23.12
CA ILE A 690 1.69 -29.76 -24.48
C ILE A 690 2.41 -30.94 -25.17
N GLU A 691 3.22 -31.72 -24.45
CA GLU A 691 3.88 -32.93 -25.00
C GLU A 691 2.91 -33.93 -25.66
N ASP A 692 1.68 -34.04 -25.16
CA ASP A 692 0.64 -34.86 -25.77
C ASP A 692 -0.21 -34.07 -26.77
N TYR A 693 -0.38 -32.76 -26.52
CA TYR A 693 -1.14 -31.84 -27.36
C TYR A 693 -0.57 -31.70 -28.77
N GLU A 694 0.76 -31.62 -28.91
CA GLU A 694 1.46 -31.53 -30.19
C GLU A 694 1.12 -32.68 -31.15
N LYS A 695 0.74 -33.86 -30.62
CA LYS A 695 0.32 -35.03 -31.43
C LYS A 695 -1.00 -34.81 -32.16
N THR A 696 -1.77 -33.79 -31.79
CA THR A 696 -2.98 -33.38 -32.51
C THR A 696 -2.66 -32.54 -33.75
N GLY A 697 -1.44 -32.01 -33.86
CA GLY A 697 -1.01 -31.09 -34.92
C GLY A 697 -1.49 -29.64 -34.73
N LEU A 698 -2.12 -29.33 -33.59
CA LEU A 698 -2.55 -27.97 -33.26
C LEU A 698 -1.40 -27.16 -32.63
N GLN A 699 -1.30 -25.90 -33.06
CA GLN A 699 -0.40 -24.89 -32.49
C GLN A 699 -1.19 -23.69 -31.94
N THR A 700 -2.41 -23.92 -31.51
CA THR A 700 -3.37 -22.88 -31.11
C THR A 700 -4.03 -23.27 -29.80
N ILE A 701 -4.06 -22.41 -28.78
CA ILE A 701 -4.61 -22.77 -27.46
C ILE A 701 -5.39 -21.61 -26.82
N SER A 702 -6.50 -21.92 -26.15
CA SER A 702 -7.27 -20.94 -25.38
C SER A 702 -7.11 -21.19 -23.88
N PHE A 703 -6.59 -20.20 -23.15
CA PHE A 703 -6.50 -20.23 -21.69
C PHE A 703 -7.67 -19.46 -21.06
N ARG A 704 -8.56 -20.19 -20.39
CA ARG A 704 -9.80 -19.62 -19.85
C ARG A 704 -9.60 -18.52 -18.81
N TYR A 705 -8.56 -18.60 -17.98
CA TYR A 705 -8.41 -17.73 -16.80
C TYR A 705 -7.11 -16.92 -16.74
N MET A 706 -6.14 -17.20 -17.60
CA MET A 706 -4.82 -16.55 -17.50
C MET A 706 -4.85 -15.05 -17.81
N GLY A 707 -5.82 -14.58 -18.61
CA GLY A 707 -6.05 -13.16 -18.88
C GLY A 707 -7.05 -12.46 -17.95
N SER A 708 -7.60 -13.18 -16.95
CA SER A 708 -8.68 -12.68 -16.08
C SER A 708 -8.57 -13.06 -14.60
N GLN A 709 -7.53 -13.81 -14.20
CA GLN A 709 -7.24 -14.14 -12.81
C GLN A 709 -5.74 -13.96 -12.53
N LEU A 710 -5.44 -13.38 -11.38
CA LEU A 710 -4.08 -13.21 -10.88
C LEU A 710 -4.10 -13.49 -9.37
N ASN A 711 -3.75 -14.72 -8.99
CA ASN A 711 -3.88 -15.24 -7.63
C ASN A 711 -2.50 -15.55 -7.03
N SER A 712 -2.34 -15.25 -5.75
CA SER A 712 -1.13 -15.51 -4.97
C SER A 712 -1.11 -16.94 -4.37
N ASP A 713 -0.03 -17.31 -3.66
CA ASP A 713 0.06 -18.52 -2.83
C ASP A 713 0.66 -18.19 -1.46
N TYR A 714 -0.19 -17.98 -0.45
CA TYR A 714 0.21 -17.56 0.89
C TYR A 714 0.70 -18.72 1.78
N LYS A 715 1.74 -19.42 1.32
CA LYS A 715 2.44 -20.41 2.15
C LYS A 715 3.13 -19.74 3.34
N SER A 716 3.15 -20.41 4.48
CA SER A 716 3.73 -19.88 5.72
C SER A 716 5.25 -19.66 5.68
N ASN A 717 5.96 -20.34 4.79
CA ASN A 717 7.41 -20.14 4.63
C ASN A 717 7.58 -18.95 3.66
N PRO A 718 8.20 -17.83 4.09
CA PRO A 718 8.44 -16.65 3.26
C PRO A 718 9.10 -16.97 1.91
N ASP A 719 10.07 -17.88 1.88
CA ASP A 719 10.81 -18.28 0.67
C ASP A 719 9.98 -19.09 -0.32
N LYS A 720 8.79 -19.56 0.11
CA LYS A 720 7.87 -20.34 -0.71
C LYS A 720 6.54 -19.64 -0.94
N MET A 721 6.34 -18.47 -0.31
CA MET A 721 5.19 -17.63 -0.58
C MET A 721 5.37 -17.09 -2.00
N ILE A 722 4.31 -17.16 -2.80
CA ILE A 722 4.26 -16.51 -4.10
C ILE A 722 3.35 -15.32 -3.94
N ASP A 723 3.91 -14.12 -3.99
CA ASP A 723 3.14 -12.89 -3.99
C ASP A 723 2.51 -12.63 -5.37
N ARG A 724 1.76 -11.53 -5.47
CA ARG A 724 0.94 -11.27 -6.67
C ARG A 724 1.78 -10.78 -7.85
N GLN A 725 2.95 -10.21 -7.59
CA GLN A 725 3.90 -9.78 -8.61
C GLN A 725 4.64 -11.01 -9.16
N GLU A 726 5.13 -11.90 -8.31
CA GLU A 726 5.70 -13.18 -8.75
C GLU A 726 4.68 -14.02 -9.52
N ALA A 727 3.41 -14.03 -9.09
CA ALA A 727 2.34 -14.71 -9.81
C ALA A 727 2.17 -14.20 -11.25
N LEU A 728 2.35 -12.90 -11.47
CA LEU A 728 2.31 -12.28 -12.80
C LEU A 728 3.51 -12.75 -13.61
N GLU A 729 4.71 -12.73 -13.03
CA GLU A 729 5.95 -13.17 -13.66
C GLU A 729 5.87 -14.64 -14.10
N TYR A 730 5.38 -15.55 -13.27
CA TYR A 730 5.17 -16.95 -13.67
C TYR A 730 4.21 -17.13 -14.86
N ILE A 731 3.21 -16.25 -14.99
CA ILE A 731 2.29 -16.30 -16.14
C ILE A 731 2.99 -15.73 -17.38
N VAL A 732 3.73 -14.62 -17.25
CA VAL A 732 4.51 -14.03 -18.36
C VAL A 732 5.54 -15.03 -18.88
N ASP A 733 6.33 -15.64 -18.01
CA ASP A 733 7.35 -16.65 -18.36
C ASP A 733 6.78 -17.88 -19.07
N LEU A 734 5.53 -18.23 -18.77
CA LEU A 734 4.81 -19.30 -19.47
C LEU A 734 4.35 -18.84 -20.86
N MET A 735 3.83 -17.63 -20.97
CA MET A 735 3.31 -17.10 -22.24
C MET A 735 4.44 -16.83 -23.23
N GLU A 736 5.56 -16.30 -22.77
CA GLU A 736 6.79 -16.13 -23.55
C GLU A 736 7.30 -17.47 -24.07
N GLU A 737 7.36 -18.51 -23.23
CA GLU A 737 7.80 -19.84 -23.70
C GLU A 737 6.86 -20.44 -24.75
N LEU A 738 5.55 -20.22 -24.63
CA LEU A 738 4.60 -20.71 -25.63
C LEU A 738 4.72 -19.94 -26.95
N ASP A 739 4.89 -18.61 -26.88
CA ASP A 739 5.16 -17.76 -28.04
C ASP A 739 6.45 -18.17 -28.76
N ASP A 740 7.54 -18.41 -28.02
CA ASP A 740 8.82 -18.94 -28.52
C ASP A 740 8.69 -20.32 -29.21
N ARG A 741 7.64 -21.08 -28.89
CA ARG A 741 7.30 -22.38 -29.48
C ARG A 741 6.31 -22.27 -30.64
N ASP A 742 6.06 -21.06 -31.13
CA ASP A 742 5.11 -20.73 -32.19
C ASP A 742 3.65 -21.09 -31.85
N TYR A 743 3.28 -21.12 -30.56
CA TYR A 743 1.88 -21.28 -30.17
C TYR A 743 1.12 -19.96 -30.34
N ARG A 744 -0.01 -20.04 -31.01
CA ARG A 744 -0.99 -18.95 -31.08
C ARG A 744 -1.91 -19.00 -29.88
N ILE A 745 -2.01 -17.90 -29.15
CA ILE A 745 -2.63 -17.88 -27.82
C ILE A 745 -3.89 -17.02 -27.82
N MET A 746 -4.97 -17.60 -27.28
CA MET A 746 -6.21 -16.92 -26.97
C MET A 746 -6.45 -16.91 -25.45
N VAL A 747 -6.94 -15.79 -24.91
CA VAL A 747 -7.31 -15.68 -23.50
C VAL A 747 -8.69 -15.04 -23.31
N GLU A 748 -9.39 -15.41 -22.23
CA GLU A 748 -10.52 -14.60 -21.74
C GLU A 748 -10.03 -13.43 -20.90
N GLY A 749 -10.65 -12.27 -21.10
CA GLY A 749 -10.11 -11.02 -20.56
C GLY A 749 -8.83 -10.66 -21.29
N GLY A 750 -7.99 -9.84 -20.68
CA GLY A 750 -6.76 -9.42 -21.33
C GLY A 750 -6.03 -8.40 -20.50
N TYR A 751 -5.38 -8.87 -19.42
CA TYR A 751 -4.46 -8.04 -18.67
C TYR A 751 -3.30 -7.60 -19.55
N SER A 752 -2.99 -6.30 -19.50
CA SER A 752 -2.09 -5.64 -20.45
C SER A 752 -0.68 -6.21 -20.50
N TYR A 753 -0.23 -6.89 -19.43
CA TYR A 753 1.10 -7.54 -19.39
C TYR A 753 1.20 -8.76 -20.31
N LEU A 754 0.07 -9.29 -20.80
CA LEU A 754 0.06 -10.44 -21.71
C LEU A 754 0.12 -10.06 -23.19
N TYR A 755 -0.09 -8.79 -23.53
CA TYR A 755 -0.30 -8.36 -24.92
C TYR A 755 0.81 -8.71 -25.91
N PRO A 756 2.10 -8.81 -25.51
CA PRO A 756 3.15 -9.26 -26.42
C PRO A 756 2.92 -10.66 -26.99
N TYR A 757 2.21 -11.53 -26.25
CA TYR A 757 2.14 -12.97 -26.49
C TYR A 757 0.76 -13.45 -26.99
N LEU A 758 -0.17 -12.54 -27.26
CA LEU A 758 -1.56 -12.89 -27.54
C LEU A 758 -1.95 -12.59 -28.99
N ASP A 759 -2.61 -13.55 -29.63
CA ASP A 759 -3.26 -13.38 -30.93
C ASP A 759 -4.69 -12.88 -30.79
N HIS A 760 -5.41 -13.40 -29.78
CA HIS A 760 -6.82 -13.15 -29.60
C HIS A 760 -7.18 -12.92 -28.13
N ILE A 761 -7.86 -11.81 -27.88
CA ILE A 761 -8.51 -11.51 -26.61
C ILE A 761 -10.02 -11.65 -26.81
N VAL A 762 -10.65 -12.51 -26.03
CA VAL A 762 -12.12 -12.66 -26.00
C VAL A 762 -12.68 -12.20 -24.67
N LYS A 763 -13.95 -11.80 -24.65
CA LYS A 763 -14.62 -11.28 -23.44
C LYS A 763 -13.90 -10.10 -22.79
N MET A 764 -13.26 -9.24 -23.61
CA MET A 764 -12.82 -7.94 -23.15
C MET A 764 -14.04 -7.08 -22.76
N PRO A 765 -14.03 -6.38 -21.62
CA PRO A 765 -15.15 -5.54 -21.22
C PRO A 765 -15.46 -4.50 -22.29
N LEU A 766 -16.73 -4.39 -22.68
CA LEU A 766 -17.20 -3.34 -23.61
C LEU A 766 -17.76 -2.12 -22.87
N PHE A 767 -18.01 -2.27 -21.57
CA PHE A 767 -18.59 -1.26 -20.71
C PHE A 767 -17.79 -1.20 -19.41
N SER A 768 -17.98 -0.13 -18.66
CA SER A 768 -17.56 0.05 -17.28
C SER A 768 -18.52 -0.65 -16.32
N THR A 769 -18.16 -0.64 -15.03
CA THR A 769 -18.96 -1.25 -13.98
C THR A 769 -20.24 -0.46 -13.67
N GLY A 770 -20.29 0.83 -14.05
CA GLY A 770 -21.41 1.72 -13.71
C GLY A 770 -21.42 2.19 -12.25
N PHE A 771 -20.25 2.51 -11.68
CA PHE A 771 -20.19 3.13 -10.35
C PHE A 771 -20.97 4.44 -10.29
N ASN A 772 -21.64 4.72 -9.17
CA ASN A 772 -22.47 5.93 -9.03
C ASN A 772 -21.68 7.24 -9.21
N ILE A 773 -20.38 7.27 -8.97
CA ILE A 773 -19.55 8.47 -9.20
C ILE A 773 -19.21 8.70 -10.69
N VAL A 774 -19.36 7.67 -11.54
CA VAL A 774 -19.00 7.69 -12.96
C VAL A 774 -20.13 8.32 -13.80
N ASP A 775 -19.76 9.21 -14.71
CA ASP A 775 -20.70 9.89 -15.62
C ASP A 775 -20.85 9.16 -16.95
N ARG A 776 -19.76 8.60 -17.47
CA ARG A 776 -19.73 7.90 -18.77
C ARG A 776 -18.79 6.70 -18.68
N GLY A 777 -19.16 5.58 -19.30
CA GLY A 777 -18.30 4.42 -19.48
C GLY A 777 -19.05 3.27 -20.10
#